data_AF-A0A4W5PGG7-F1
#
_entry.id   AF-A0A4W5PGG7-F1
#
_cell.length_a   1.000
_cell.length_b   1.000
_cell.length_c   1.000
_cell.angle_alpha   90.00
_cell.angle_beta   90.00
_cell.angle_gamma   90.00
#
_symmetry.space_group_name_H-M   'P 1'
#
loop_
_entity.id
_entity.type
_entity.pdbx_description
1 polymer ?
#
loop_
_entity_poly.entity_id
_entity_poly.type
_entity_poly.pdbx_seq_one_letter_code
_entity_poly.pdbx_strand_id
1 'polypeptide(L)'
;MRALSMDIDTDYERPNVETIKCVVVGDNAVGKTRLICARACNATLTQYQLLATHVPTVWAIDQYRVCQEVLERSRDVVDEVSVSLRLWDTFGDHHKDRRFAYGRSDVVVLCFSLANPNSLRHVRTMWYPEIKHFCPRTPIILVGCQLDLRYADLEAVNRARRPLAKPIKPTDILPPERGHEVAKELGIPYYETSIVAQFGVKDVFDNAIRSALISRRHLQFWKSHLKRVQRPLLQAPFLPPRPPRPVVGIPDPPPIDGEAPDSLLCQPLCADVLFLLQGGATRVFAHKVYLATSCSKFYDLFTLDLLAIEADWEGEERAERGEEDEQSRRGAKEQAGRTKSLDIDNDGEGGARGIKRPPMLQQGSLRTSKSDNALPARSQCSVGPLVAGRGLSGWGRGFLSVYLEHVADPETGRPRLMTVVSMDGLIQEEPFQAVLQYLYTGSLDEGRGDLMQVATIAELLEVFDLRMMVANVLNRESFMNQEITKAFHVRRANRIKECLSKGTFADVVFRLDDGYLPAHKPLLISSCDWMAAMFRGSFMESYIKEVSIPDTSSACMRAVLEFLYCGLVTACPDWEPMELIVLSNRLCLPRLVALTEQHVVDELLQCLVKGVDIDGQVLAFLELAQFHNAKQLYAWCLHHICTNYNSVCRKFPKDMKVMSPENQRHFEKQRWPPVWFLKEEDRYLRSQKERQREEEILRKQHTKRGWCFWRHPSSSPHVS
;
A
#
# COMPACT_ATOMS: atom_id res chain seq x y z
N MET A 1 81.83 -20.20 -17.02
CA MET A 1 81.13 -21.44 -16.59
C MET A 1 81.42 -21.70 -15.12
N ARG A 2 80.48 -21.34 -14.24
CA ARG A 2 80.39 -21.84 -12.86
C ARG A 2 78.90 -21.88 -12.51
N ALA A 3 78.46 -23.01 -11.97
CA ALA A 3 77.11 -23.27 -11.52
C ALA A 3 76.76 -22.37 -10.32
N LEU A 4 75.52 -21.87 -10.29
CA LEU A 4 74.92 -21.24 -9.12
C LEU A 4 73.69 -22.07 -8.74
N SER A 5 73.79 -22.63 -7.54
CA SER A 5 72.74 -23.33 -6.80
C SER A 5 71.57 -22.40 -6.53
N MET A 6 70.36 -22.92 -6.72
CA MET A 6 69.11 -22.33 -6.24
C MET A 6 69.08 -22.41 -4.71
N ASP A 7 69.13 -21.25 -4.04
CA ASP A 7 68.84 -21.14 -2.62
C ASP A 7 67.32 -21.25 -2.40
N ILE A 8 66.97 -22.34 -1.72
CA ILE A 8 65.70 -22.60 -1.03
C ILE A 8 65.84 -21.96 0.36
N ASP A 9 64.72 -21.51 0.93
CA ASP A 9 64.52 -20.87 2.24
C ASP A 9 64.76 -19.36 2.33
N THR A 10 63.66 -18.62 2.25
CA THR A 10 63.45 -17.39 3.04
C THR A 10 61.95 -17.25 3.36
N ASP A 11 61.46 -18.14 4.22
CA ASP A 11 60.20 -17.90 4.94
C ASP A 11 60.42 -16.72 5.91
N TYR A 12 59.72 -15.62 5.67
CA TYR A 12 59.58 -14.51 6.61
C TYR A 12 58.78 -14.97 7.84
N GLU A 13 59.40 -15.71 8.76
CA GLU A 13 58.86 -15.97 10.09
C GLU A 13 58.86 -14.68 10.92
N ARG A 14 57.71 -14.01 10.98
CA ARG A 14 57.41 -13.13 12.11
C ARG A 14 57.19 -14.02 13.34
N PRO A 15 57.85 -13.76 14.49
CA PRO A 15 57.68 -14.60 15.67
C PRO A 15 56.22 -14.51 16.16
N ASN A 16 55.61 -15.66 16.46
CA ASN A 16 54.32 -15.85 17.18
C ASN A 16 53.01 -15.99 16.37
N VAL A 17 53.02 -16.30 15.06
CA VAL A 17 51.77 -16.64 14.32
C VAL A 17 51.48 -18.15 14.36
N GLU A 18 50.36 -18.54 14.94
CA GLU A 18 49.91 -19.94 14.98
C GLU A 18 49.19 -20.30 13.67
N THR A 19 49.80 -21.14 12.82
CA THR A 19 49.13 -21.64 11.62
C THR A 19 48.15 -22.75 11.98
N ILE A 20 46.89 -22.68 11.57
CA ILE A 20 45.84 -23.66 11.88
C ILE A 20 45.24 -24.23 10.59
N LYS A 21 45.31 -25.55 10.41
CA LYS A 21 44.63 -26.28 9.35
C LYS A 21 43.21 -26.66 9.78
N CYS A 22 42.22 -26.05 9.15
CA CYS A 22 40.79 -26.29 9.38
C CYS A 22 40.18 -27.02 8.19
N VAL A 23 39.66 -28.23 8.42
CA VAL A 23 39.04 -29.05 7.37
C VAL A 23 37.53 -29.02 7.50
N VAL A 24 36.82 -28.71 6.42
CA VAL A 24 35.36 -28.64 6.38
C VAL A 24 34.82 -29.88 5.66
N VAL A 25 33.98 -30.66 6.33
CA VAL A 25 33.48 -31.96 5.87
C VAL A 25 31.98 -32.13 6.08
N GLY A 26 31.35 -33.05 5.35
CA GLY A 26 29.92 -33.32 5.39
C GLY A 26 29.35 -33.68 4.01
N ASP A 27 28.05 -33.96 3.96
CA ASP A 27 27.34 -34.35 2.73
C ASP A 27 27.47 -33.33 1.59
N ASN A 28 27.14 -33.77 0.38
CA ASN A 28 27.00 -32.88 -0.76
C ASN A 28 25.87 -31.85 -0.56
N ALA A 29 26.06 -30.65 -1.10
CA ALA A 29 25.10 -29.55 -1.08
C ALA A 29 24.66 -29.02 0.31
N VAL A 30 25.35 -29.39 1.40
CA VAL A 30 25.05 -28.85 2.75
C VAL A 30 25.57 -27.43 2.99
N GLY A 31 26.25 -26.81 2.02
CA GLY A 31 26.72 -25.42 2.13
C GLY A 31 28.17 -25.23 2.58
N LYS A 32 29.01 -26.27 2.58
CA LYS A 32 30.44 -26.21 2.95
C LYS A 32 31.22 -25.15 2.18
N THR A 33 31.20 -25.24 0.85
CA THR A 33 31.90 -24.28 -0.04
C THR A 33 31.38 -22.86 0.18
N ARG A 34 30.06 -22.67 0.30
CA ARG A 34 29.49 -21.34 0.54
C ARG A 34 29.91 -20.76 1.90
N LEU A 35 30.02 -21.59 2.95
CA LEU A 35 30.50 -21.17 4.27
C LEU A 35 31.97 -20.72 4.22
N ILE A 36 32.82 -21.46 3.49
CA ILE A 36 34.22 -21.09 3.27
C ILE A 36 34.31 -19.78 2.48
N CYS A 37 33.55 -19.64 1.38
CA CYS A 37 33.53 -18.42 0.58
C CYS A 37 33.05 -17.21 1.40
N ALA A 38 32.01 -17.37 2.21
CA ALA A 38 31.52 -16.29 3.08
C ALA A 38 32.62 -15.80 4.04
N ARG A 39 33.41 -16.74 4.60
CA ARG A 39 34.54 -16.39 5.46
C ARG A 39 35.72 -15.78 4.70
N ALA A 40 36.05 -16.30 3.51
CA ALA A 40 37.19 -15.83 2.73
C ALA A 40 36.95 -14.45 2.09
N CYS A 41 35.70 -14.16 1.71
CA CYS A 41 35.33 -12.93 1.00
C CYS A 41 34.86 -11.81 1.93
N ASN A 42 34.70 -12.07 3.24
CA ASN A 42 34.29 -11.19 4.35
C ASN A 42 34.26 -9.67 3.99
N ALA A 43 33.18 -9.23 3.32
CA ALA A 43 32.86 -7.84 2.88
C ALA A 43 33.13 -7.41 1.41
N THR A 44 33.58 -8.26 0.49
CA THR A 44 33.84 -7.85 -0.92
C THR A 44 32.72 -8.18 -1.92
N LEU A 45 31.88 -9.16 -1.60
CA LEU A 45 30.80 -9.61 -2.48
C LEU A 45 29.45 -9.35 -1.81
N THR A 46 28.51 -8.81 -2.57
CA THR A 46 27.12 -8.68 -2.12
C THR A 46 26.52 -10.07 -1.88
N GLN A 47 25.50 -10.14 -1.02
CA GLN A 47 24.75 -11.37 -0.75
C GLN A 47 24.28 -12.07 -2.04
N TYR A 48 23.86 -11.28 -3.04
CA TYR A 48 23.47 -11.79 -4.36
C TYR A 48 24.64 -12.42 -5.11
N GLN A 49 25.81 -11.77 -5.12
CA GLN A 49 27.02 -12.29 -5.78
C GLN A 49 27.51 -13.59 -5.11
N LEU A 50 27.45 -13.70 -3.78
CA LEU A 50 27.81 -14.94 -3.08
C LEU A 50 26.86 -16.10 -3.39
N LEU A 51 25.57 -15.83 -3.62
CA LEU A 51 24.57 -16.85 -3.93
C LEU A 51 24.57 -17.24 -5.42
N ALA A 52 24.88 -16.30 -6.31
CA ALA A 52 24.89 -16.48 -7.76
C ALA A 52 26.20 -17.08 -8.30
N THR A 53 27.34 -16.82 -7.66
CA THR A 53 28.64 -17.34 -8.12
C THR A 53 28.77 -18.84 -7.81
N HIS A 54 28.87 -19.67 -8.84
CA HIS A 54 29.21 -21.08 -8.68
C HIS A 54 30.71 -21.22 -8.42
N VAL A 55 31.11 -21.36 -7.16
CA VAL A 55 32.49 -21.65 -6.79
C VAL A 55 32.70 -23.17 -6.82
N PRO A 56 33.49 -23.74 -7.75
CA PRO A 56 33.76 -25.17 -7.77
C PRO A 56 34.55 -25.54 -6.52
N THR A 57 34.17 -26.63 -5.84
CA THR A 57 34.85 -27.16 -4.65
C THR A 57 36.36 -27.44 -4.87
N VAL A 58 36.80 -27.52 -6.14
CA VAL A 58 38.21 -27.61 -6.57
C VAL A 58 39.05 -26.36 -6.20
N TRP A 59 38.43 -25.19 -5.99
CA TRP A 59 39.13 -23.93 -5.68
C TRP A 59 39.73 -23.85 -4.26
N ALA A 60 39.41 -24.78 -3.36
CA ALA A 60 39.72 -24.66 -1.93
C ALA A 60 40.89 -25.55 -1.44
N ILE A 61 41.66 -26.13 -2.37
CA ILE A 61 42.87 -26.89 -2.04
C ILE A 61 44.07 -26.09 -2.55
N ASP A 62 44.75 -25.40 -1.63
CA ASP A 62 46.12 -24.89 -1.77
C ASP A 62 46.40 -23.59 -2.57
N GLN A 63 45.40 -22.76 -2.89
CA GLN A 63 45.69 -21.39 -3.39
C GLN A 63 46.34 -20.47 -2.34
N TYR A 64 46.38 -20.86 -1.06
CA TYR A 64 47.11 -20.16 0.01
C TYR A 64 48.60 -20.00 -0.28
N ARG A 65 49.18 -20.71 -1.26
CA ARG A 65 50.58 -20.51 -1.68
C ARG A 65 50.73 -19.61 -2.90
N VAL A 66 49.65 -19.34 -3.63
CA VAL A 66 49.69 -18.72 -4.97
C VAL A 66 49.07 -17.32 -4.99
N CYS A 67 48.08 -17.02 -4.13
CA CYS A 67 47.41 -15.73 -4.09
C CYS A 67 47.67 -14.97 -2.78
N GLN A 68 48.38 -13.83 -2.88
CA GLN A 68 48.77 -13.02 -1.72
C GLN A 68 47.57 -12.40 -0.98
N GLU A 69 46.50 -12.02 -1.71
CA GLU A 69 45.27 -11.51 -1.08
C GLU A 69 44.59 -12.57 -0.19
N VAL A 70 44.61 -13.85 -0.61
CA VAL A 70 44.02 -14.95 0.16
C VAL A 70 44.83 -15.23 1.42
N LEU A 71 46.16 -15.11 1.35
CA LEU A 71 47.08 -15.21 2.49
C LEU A 71 46.90 -14.07 3.50
N GLU A 72 46.70 -12.86 3.03
CA GLU A 72 46.46 -11.71 3.90
C GLU A 72 45.11 -11.83 4.62
N ARG A 73 44.06 -12.24 3.90
CA ARG A 73 42.72 -12.50 4.46
C ARG A 73 42.64 -13.74 5.36
N SER A 74 43.64 -14.62 5.31
CA SER A 74 43.70 -15.81 6.18
C SER A 74 44.22 -15.52 7.58
N ARG A 75 44.78 -14.32 7.82
CA ARG A 75 45.29 -13.90 9.11
C ARG A 75 44.17 -13.33 9.96
N ASP A 76 44.10 -13.76 11.21
CA ASP A 76 43.14 -13.24 12.19
C ASP A 76 43.76 -13.21 13.59
N VAL A 77 43.12 -12.51 14.52
CA VAL A 77 43.49 -12.47 15.93
C VAL A 77 42.33 -13.01 16.76
N VAL A 78 42.54 -14.15 17.42
CA VAL A 78 41.54 -14.79 18.29
C VAL A 78 42.12 -14.91 19.70
N ASP A 79 41.43 -14.34 20.68
CA ASP A 79 41.82 -14.34 22.10
C ASP A 79 43.29 -13.91 22.32
N GLU A 80 43.70 -12.80 21.69
CA GLU A 80 45.07 -12.24 21.70
C GLU A 80 46.15 -13.09 20.99
N VAL A 81 45.76 -14.18 20.33
CA VAL A 81 46.67 -15.02 19.55
C VAL A 81 46.55 -14.70 18.07
N SER A 82 47.67 -14.33 17.43
CA SER A 82 47.75 -14.18 15.99
C SER A 82 47.73 -15.55 15.30
N VAL A 83 46.77 -15.76 14.40
CA VAL A 83 46.52 -17.04 13.74
C VAL A 83 46.53 -16.89 12.23
N SER A 84 47.05 -17.88 11.52
CA SER A 84 46.86 -18.04 10.07
C SER A 84 45.96 -19.25 9.79
N LEU A 85 44.71 -19.02 9.41
CA LEU A 85 43.70 -20.04 9.19
C LEU A 85 43.72 -20.56 7.75
N ARG A 86 44.10 -21.82 7.57
CA ARG A 86 44.07 -22.51 6.28
C ARG A 86 42.81 -23.37 6.18
N LEU A 87 41.87 -22.99 5.31
CA LEU A 87 40.62 -23.71 5.08
C LEU A 87 40.81 -24.79 4.02
N TRP A 88 40.28 -25.98 4.28
CA TRP A 88 40.27 -27.11 3.34
C TRP A 88 38.82 -27.52 3.08
N ASP A 89 38.31 -27.24 1.89
CA ASP A 89 37.00 -27.76 1.46
C ASP A 89 37.12 -29.21 0.98
N THR A 90 36.05 -29.97 1.13
CA THR A 90 36.02 -31.38 0.72
C THR A 90 34.73 -31.74 -0.03
N PHE A 91 34.83 -32.62 -1.00
CA PHE A 91 33.66 -33.21 -1.64
C PHE A 91 33.04 -34.30 -0.75
N GLY A 92 31.71 -34.31 -0.63
CA GLY A 92 30.97 -35.28 0.19
C GLY A 92 31.07 -36.71 -0.35
N ASP A 93 31.27 -36.90 -1.66
CA ASP A 93 31.25 -38.24 -2.28
C ASP A 93 32.63 -38.77 -2.69
N HIS A 94 33.71 -37.97 -2.54
CA HIS A 94 35.07 -38.36 -2.94
C HIS A 94 35.92 -38.87 -1.76
N HIS A 95 35.75 -40.15 -1.39
CA HIS A 95 36.44 -40.76 -0.25
C HIS A 95 37.97 -40.64 -0.27
N LYS A 96 38.61 -40.71 -1.44
CA LYS A 96 40.09 -40.64 -1.56
C LYS A 96 40.62 -39.25 -1.19
N ASP A 97 39.99 -38.20 -1.72
CA ASP A 97 40.44 -36.81 -1.51
C ASP A 97 40.22 -36.36 -0.06
N ARG A 98 39.13 -36.83 0.58
CA ARG A 98 38.86 -36.56 2.00
C ARG A 98 39.91 -37.13 2.94
N ARG A 99 40.38 -38.36 2.68
CA ARG A 99 41.45 -38.98 3.47
C ARG A 99 42.72 -38.16 3.45
N PHE A 100 43.07 -37.60 2.29
CA PHE A 100 44.21 -36.70 2.16
C PHE A 100 44.00 -35.40 2.95
N ALA A 101 42.79 -34.83 2.91
CA ALA A 101 42.47 -33.61 3.63
C ALA A 101 42.64 -33.74 5.15
N TYR A 102 42.33 -34.90 5.77
CA TYR A 102 42.45 -35.11 7.21
C TYR A 102 43.89 -35.07 7.75
N GLY A 103 44.90 -35.31 6.91
CA GLY A 103 46.30 -35.34 7.34
C GLY A 103 46.74 -34.05 8.04
N ARG A 104 47.25 -34.17 9.29
CA ARG A 104 47.72 -33.04 10.12
C ARG A 104 46.66 -31.94 10.35
N SER A 105 45.39 -32.30 10.42
CA SER A 105 44.32 -31.34 10.71
C SER A 105 44.34 -30.90 12.18
N ASP A 106 44.21 -29.59 12.39
CA ASP A 106 44.16 -29.01 13.74
C ASP A 106 42.73 -28.92 14.28
N VAL A 107 41.75 -28.79 13.40
CA VAL A 107 40.32 -28.81 13.72
C VAL A 107 39.51 -29.26 12.52
N VAL A 108 38.38 -29.93 12.78
CA VAL A 108 37.41 -30.33 11.76
C VAL A 108 36.08 -29.62 12.00
N VAL A 109 35.54 -28.99 10.95
CA VAL A 109 34.20 -28.41 10.91
C VAL A 109 33.29 -29.41 10.20
N LEU A 110 32.40 -30.05 10.95
CA LEU A 110 31.47 -31.04 10.44
C LEU A 110 30.13 -30.37 10.14
N CYS A 111 29.80 -30.22 8.85
CA CYS A 111 28.61 -29.53 8.38
C CYS A 111 27.47 -30.49 8.04
N PHE A 112 26.25 -30.06 8.34
CA PHE A 112 25.02 -30.63 7.82
C PHE A 112 24.05 -29.52 7.39
N SER A 113 23.01 -29.86 6.65
CA SER A 113 21.99 -28.90 6.21
C SER A 113 20.77 -28.94 7.12
N LEU A 114 20.32 -27.77 7.58
CA LEU A 114 19.07 -27.64 8.32
C LEU A 114 17.83 -27.97 7.49
N ALA A 115 17.94 -28.06 6.16
CA ALA A 115 16.86 -28.46 5.26
C ALA A 115 16.97 -29.90 4.76
N ASN A 116 17.92 -30.69 5.29
CA ASN A 116 18.07 -32.10 4.93
C ASN A 116 18.31 -32.97 6.18
N PRO A 117 17.25 -33.60 6.73
CA PRO A 117 17.35 -34.46 7.91
C PRO A 117 18.33 -35.62 7.77
N ASN A 118 18.52 -36.15 6.55
CA ASN A 118 19.46 -37.24 6.32
C ASN A 118 20.91 -36.81 6.54
N SER A 119 21.24 -35.56 6.18
CA SER A 119 22.60 -35.04 6.39
C SER A 119 22.98 -35.00 7.88
N LEU A 120 22.01 -34.74 8.77
CA LEU A 120 22.22 -34.83 10.21
C LEU A 120 22.33 -36.29 10.70
N ARG A 121 21.63 -37.24 10.07
CA ARG A 121 21.80 -38.67 10.39
C ARG A 121 23.20 -39.16 10.01
N HIS A 122 23.69 -38.76 8.83
CA HIS A 122 25.01 -39.12 8.35
C HIS A 122 26.14 -38.60 9.23
N VAL A 123 25.93 -37.49 9.95
CA VAL A 123 26.88 -37.00 10.98
C VAL A 123 27.20 -38.13 11.97
N ARG A 124 26.20 -38.85 12.46
CA ARG A 124 26.38 -39.94 13.43
C ARG A 124 26.85 -41.24 12.77
N THR A 125 26.26 -41.61 11.65
CA THR A 125 26.43 -42.95 11.06
C THR A 125 27.67 -43.07 10.17
N MET A 126 28.18 -41.95 9.64
CA MET A 126 29.27 -41.96 8.66
C MET A 126 30.37 -40.98 9.05
N TRP A 127 30.06 -39.69 9.14
CA TRP A 127 31.07 -38.64 9.18
C TRP A 127 31.88 -38.61 10.47
N TYR A 128 31.21 -38.65 11.63
CA TYR A 128 31.91 -38.64 12.91
C TYR A 128 32.81 -39.87 13.10
N PRO A 129 32.35 -41.11 12.82
CA PRO A 129 33.22 -42.28 12.80
C PRO A 129 34.40 -42.18 11.83
N GLU A 130 34.17 -41.69 10.60
CA GLU A 130 35.23 -41.49 9.58
C GLU A 130 36.33 -40.54 10.10
N ILE A 131 35.93 -39.38 10.65
CA ILE A 131 36.86 -38.38 11.21
C ILE A 131 37.64 -38.99 12.38
N LYS A 132 36.96 -39.67 13.31
CA LYS A 132 37.61 -40.29 14.48
C LYS A 132 38.55 -41.43 14.11
N HIS A 133 38.32 -42.12 12.99
CA HIS A 133 39.24 -43.12 12.48
C HIS A 133 40.54 -42.51 11.95
N PHE A 134 40.47 -41.44 11.15
CA PHE A 134 41.66 -40.84 10.51
C PHE A 134 42.39 -39.81 11.38
N CYS A 135 41.70 -39.06 12.23
CA CYS A 135 42.29 -38.05 13.11
C CYS A 135 41.63 -38.06 14.52
N PRO A 136 41.89 -39.11 15.34
CA PRO A 136 41.15 -39.36 16.59
C PRO A 136 41.25 -38.24 17.63
N ARG A 137 42.39 -37.55 17.68
CA ARG A 137 42.69 -36.47 18.63
C ARG A 137 42.29 -35.08 18.14
N THR A 138 41.90 -34.95 16.88
CA THR A 138 41.55 -33.64 16.33
C THR A 138 40.18 -33.20 16.87
N PRO A 139 40.05 -31.97 17.40
CA PRO A 139 38.77 -31.43 17.85
C PRO A 139 37.81 -31.27 16.66
N ILE A 140 36.53 -31.49 16.93
CA ILE A 140 35.45 -31.42 15.94
C ILE A 140 34.43 -30.40 16.46
N ILE A 141 33.93 -29.54 15.58
CA ILE A 141 32.75 -28.72 15.84
C ILE A 141 31.64 -29.08 14.85
N LEU A 142 30.40 -29.17 15.33
CA LEU A 142 29.22 -29.44 14.50
C LEU A 142 28.61 -28.13 14.01
N VAL A 143 28.27 -28.05 12.73
CA VAL A 143 27.70 -26.85 12.12
C VAL A 143 26.44 -27.17 11.32
N GLY A 144 25.31 -26.56 11.71
CA GLY A 144 24.07 -26.56 10.95
C GLY A 144 24.05 -25.40 9.97
N CYS A 145 24.10 -25.68 8.68
CA CYS A 145 24.08 -24.66 7.63
C CYS A 145 22.66 -24.39 7.12
N GLN A 146 22.49 -23.27 6.42
CA GLN A 146 21.25 -22.87 5.74
C GLN A 146 20.10 -22.55 6.71
N LEU A 147 20.45 -21.88 7.81
CA LEU A 147 19.49 -21.43 8.83
C LEU A 147 18.39 -20.51 8.28
N ASP A 148 18.68 -19.77 7.21
CA ASP A 148 17.73 -18.93 6.49
C ASP A 148 16.46 -19.70 6.05
N LEU A 149 16.59 -20.99 5.74
CA LEU A 149 15.47 -21.82 5.30
C LEU A 149 14.42 -22.08 6.41
N ARG A 150 14.73 -21.77 7.68
CA ARG A 150 13.79 -21.89 8.79
C ARG A 150 12.70 -20.80 8.80
N TYR A 151 12.96 -19.65 8.16
CA TYR A 151 12.03 -18.51 8.11
C TYR A 151 11.81 -17.97 6.70
N ALA A 152 12.41 -18.58 5.68
CA ALA A 152 12.21 -18.21 4.28
C ALA A 152 10.85 -18.68 3.74
N ASP A 153 10.37 -18.00 2.69
CA ASP A 153 9.30 -18.50 1.85
C ASP A 153 9.81 -19.70 1.02
N LEU A 154 9.45 -20.91 1.45
CA LEU A 154 9.87 -22.15 0.81
C LEU A 154 9.32 -22.30 -0.62
N GLU A 155 8.19 -21.68 -0.96
CA GLU A 155 7.65 -21.72 -2.33
C GLU A 155 8.52 -20.89 -3.27
N ALA A 156 8.86 -19.66 -2.86
CA ALA A 156 9.82 -18.83 -3.59
C ALA A 156 11.19 -19.52 -3.71
N VAL A 157 11.68 -20.12 -2.62
CA VAL A 157 12.96 -20.87 -2.63
C VAL A 157 12.89 -22.06 -3.59
N ASN A 158 11.81 -22.84 -3.57
CA ASN A 158 11.67 -24.00 -4.46
C ASN A 158 11.54 -23.60 -5.93
N ARG A 159 10.88 -22.47 -6.25
CA ARG A 159 10.85 -21.90 -7.62
C ARG A 159 12.22 -21.44 -8.11
N ALA A 160 13.04 -20.89 -7.22
CA ALA A 160 14.39 -20.42 -7.56
C ALA A 160 15.43 -21.57 -7.66
N ARG A 161 15.13 -22.76 -7.15
CA ARG A 161 16.02 -23.93 -7.23
C ARG A 161 15.90 -24.61 -8.60
N ARG A 162 16.90 -25.44 -8.93
CA ARG A 162 16.92 -26.18 -10.20
C ARG A 162 15.64 -27.04 -10.34
N PRO A 163 15.02 -27.12 -11.54
CA PRO A 163 13.75 -27.81 -11.73
C PRO A 163 13.73 -29.29 -11.30
N LEU A 164 14.87 -29.96 -11.36
CA LEU A 164 15.02 -31.39 -11.00
C LEU A 164 15.33 -31.65 -9.52
N ALA A 165 15.51 -30.60 -8.71
CA ALA A 165 15.79 -30.77 -7.29
C ALA A 165 14.49 -31.10 -6.53
N LYS A 166 14.56 -32.06 -5.60
CA LYS A 166 13.44 -32.36 -4.70
C LYS A 166 13.02 -31.07 -3.95
N PRO A 167 11.73 -30.67 -4.00
CA PRO A 167 11.25 -29.53 -3.24
C PRO A 167 11.48 -29.73 -1.74
N ILE A 168 11.98 -28.69 -1.07
CA ILE A 168 12.11 -28.67 0.39
C ILE A 168 10.72 -28.49 0.97
N LYS A 169 10.31 -29.41 1.86
CA LYS A 169 9.04 -29.32 2.58
C LYS A 169 9.26 -28.71 3.97
N PRO A 170 8.25 -28.07 4.58
CA PRO A 170 8.33 -27.62 5.97
C PRO A 170 8.74 -28.73 6.96
N THR A 171 8.34 -29.97 6.70
CA THR A 171 8.71 -31.15 7.50
C THR A 171 10.18 -31.56 7.38
N ASP A 172 10.88 -31.10 6.35
CA ASP A 172 12.31 -31.37 6.15
C ASP A 172 13.19 -30.38 6.94
N ILE A 173 12.63 -29.25 7.39
CA ILE A 173 13.36 -28.26 8.17
C ILE A 173 13.58 -28.77 9.60
N LEU A 174 14.85 -28.89 9.98
CA LEU A 174 15.25 -29.36 11.28
C LEU A 174 15.05 -28.27 12.34
N PRO A 175 14.37 -28.61 13.46
CA PRO A 175 14.27 -27.70 14.58
C PRO A 175 15.62 -27.70 15.35
N PRO A 176 15.98 -26.59 16.02
CA PRO A 176 17.29 -26.41 16.65
C PRO A 176 17.69 -27.56 17.58
N GLU A 177 16.72 -28.13 18.30
CA GLU A 177 16.93 -29.16 19.31
C GLU A 177 17.62 -30.41 18.72
N ARG A 178 17.37 -30.74 17.45
CA ARG A 178 17.97 -31.91 16.79
C ARG A 178 19.48 -31.80 16.65
N GLY A 179 19.98 -30.64 16.21
CA GLY A 179 21.42 -30.43 16.06
C GLY A 179 22.14 -30.51 17.41
N HIS A 180 21.52 -29.89 18.42
CA HIS A 180 22.01 -29.93 19.79
C HIS A 180 22.00 -31.32 20.44
N GLU A 181 20.98 -32.14 20.20
CA GLU A 181 20.90 -33.54 20.67
C GLU A 181 22.11 -34.34 20.16
N VAL A 182 22.39 -34.23 18.86
CA VAL A 182 23.54 -34.87 18.21
C VAL A 182 24.85 -34.36 18.80
N ALA A 183 24.98 -33.06 18.98
CA ALA A 183 26.19 -32.45 19.54
C ALA A 183 26.47 -32.92 20.98
N LYS A 184 25.42 -32.99 21.81
CA LYS A 184 25.50 -33.49 23.18
C LYS A 184 25.91 -34.96 23.24
N GLU A 185 25.31 -35.80 22.38
CA GLU A 185 25.65 -37.23 22.27
C GLU A 185 27.13 -37.43 21.87
N LEU A 186 27.62 -36.64 20.94
CA LEU A 186 28.99 -36.73 20.43
C LEU A 186 30.03 -35.99 21.29
N GLY A 187 29.58 -35.22 22.29
CA GLY A 187 30.44 -34.41 23.16
C GLY A 187 31.16 -33.27 22.45
N ILE A 188 30.56 -32.68 21.42
CA ILE A 188 31.15 -31.61 20.59
C ILE A 188 30.33 -30.31 20.62
N PRO A 189 30.95 -29.14 20.42
CA PRO A 189 30.23 -27.88 20.27
C PRO A 189 29.33 -27.85 19.02
N TYR A 190 28.25 -27.09 19.08
CA TYR A 190 27.31 -26.89 17.97
C TYR A 190 27.04 -25.43 17.69
N TYR A 191 26.99 -25.11 16.40
CA TYR A 191 26.74 -23.78 15.86
C TYR A 191 25.81 -23.86 14.66
N GLU A 192 24.99 -22.84 14.44
CA GLU A 192 24.20 -22.67 13.22
C GLU A 192 24.71 -21.48 12.40
N THR A 193 24.54 -21.54 11.07
CA THR A 193 24.98 -20.49 10.16
C THR A 193 23.91 -20.14 9.12
N SER A 194 23.76 -18.84 8.86
CA SER A 194 23.00 -18.30 7.74
C SER A 194 23.94 -17.39 6.94
N ILE A 195 24.24 -17.80 5.71
CA ILE A 195 25.08 -16.99 4.81
C ILE A 195 24.29 -15.77 4.31
N VAL A 196 22.98 -15.96 4.11
CA VAL A 196 22.03 -14.91 3.74
C VAL A 196 22.05 -13.79 4.78
N ALA A 197 22.01 -14.13 6.07
CA ALA A 197 22.03 -13.16 7.17
C ALA A 197 23.44 -12.83 7.69
N GLN A 198 24.50 -13.40 7.09
CA GLN A 198 25.88 -13.37 7.62
C GLN A 198 25.99 -13.78 9.11
N PHE A 199 25.05 -14.59 9.58
CA PHE A 199 24.98 -15.03 10.97
C PHE A 199 25.81 -16.29 11.20
N GLY A 200 26.57 -16.32 12.29
CA GLY A 200 27.34 -17.48 12.74
C GLY A 200 28.60 -17.81 11.95
N VAL A 201 28.85 -17.15 10.81
CA VAL A 201 30.02 -17.43 9.95
C VAL A 201 31.31 -17.18 10.72
N LYS A 202 31.46 -15.99 11.33
CA LYS A 202 32.63 -15.66 12.15
C LYS A 202 32.72 -16.56 13.39
N ASP A 203 31.60 -16.75 14.08
CA ASP A 203 31.53 -17.55 15.31
C ASP A 203 32.05 -18.97 15.10
N VAL A 204 31.66 -19.62 14.00
CA VAL A 204 32.11 -20.98 13.66
C VAL A 204 33.63 -21.04 13.54
N PHE A 205 34.23 -20.14 12.77
CA PHE A 205 35.68 -20.19 12.52
C PHE A 205 36.50 -19.75 13.74
N ASP A 206 36.05 -18.73 14.48
CA ASP A 206 36.71 -18.32 15.73
C ASP A 206 36.67 -19.46 16.77
N ASN A 207 35.54 -20.16 16.90
CA ASN A 207 35.42 -21.27 17.83
C ASN A 207 36.12 -22.55 17.36
N ALA A 208 36.26 -22.75 16.05
CA ALA A 208 37.14 -23.78 15.49
C ALA A 208 38.61 -23.49 15.86
N ILE A 209 39.05 -22.23 15.71
CA ILE A 209 40.38 -21.76 16.09
C ILE A 209 40.61 -21.97 17.60
N ARG A 210 39.68 -21.54 18.46
CA ARG A 210 39.76 -21.79 19.92
C ARG A 210 39.91 -23.27 20.24
N SER A 211 39.13 -24.12 19.58
CA SER A 211 39.19 -25.58 19.77
C SER A 211 40.56 -26.15 19.39
N ALA A 212 41.12 -25.72 18.25
CA ALA A 212 42.46 -26.10 17.80
C ALA A 212 43.55 -25.63 18.78
N LEU A 213 43.52 -24.36 19.19
CA LEU A 213 44.50 -23.77 20.09
C LEU A 213 44.46 -24.41 21.49
N ILE A 214 43.28 -24.75 22.01
CA ILE A 214 43.14 -25.49 23.27
C ILE A 214 43.72 -26.90 23.14
N SER A 215 43.39 -27.62 22.06
CA SER A 215 43.96 -28.94 21.82
C SER A 215 45.50 -28.89 21.74
N ARG A 216 46.06 -27.86 21.09
CA ARG A 216 47.51 -27.62 21.03
C ARG A 216 48.11 -27.26 22.39
N ARG A 217 47.43 -26.50 23.24
CA ARG A 217 47.88 -26.18 24.61
C ARG A 217 48.16 -27.45 25.42
N HIS A 218 47.37 -28.51 25.23
CA HIS A 218 47.62 -29.80 25.88
C HIS A 218 48.89 -30.50 25.36
N LEU A 219 49.27 -30.26 24.10
CA LEU A 219 50.45 -30.84 23.46
C LEU A 219 51.72 -30.00 23.65
N GLN A 220 51.58 -28.68 23.82
CA GLN A 220 52.67 -27.69 23.88
C GLN A 220 52.54 -26.77 25.10
N PHE A 221 52.50 -27.35 26.30
CA PHE A 221 52.16 -26.62 27.54
C PHE A 221 53.11 -25.45 27.91
N TRP A 222 54.32 -25.43 27.35
CA TRP A 222 55.32 -24.37 27.56
C TRP A 222 54.98 -23.05 26.85
N LYS A 223 54.07 -23.06 25.86
CA LYS A 223 53.63 -21.84 25.15
C LYS A 223 52.70 -21.00 26.03
N SER A 224 53.24 -19.97 26.67
CA SER A 224 52.53 -19.12 27.62
C SER A 224 51.40 -18.29 27.00
N HIS A 225 51.52 -17.88 25.74
CA HIS A 225 50.50 -17.10 25.02
C HIS A 225 49.19 -17.88 24.82
N LEU A 226 49.24 -19.22 24.78
CA LEU A 226 48.04 -20.07 24.65
C LEU A 226 47.24 -20.20 25.95
N LYS A 227 47.74 -19.71 27.10
CA LYS A 227 47.06 -19.85 28.40
C LYS A 227 45.77 -19.04 28.50
N ARG A 228 45.66 -17.95 27.73
CA ARG A 228 44.52 -17.01 27.71
C ARG A 228 43.41 -17.40 26.74
N VAL A 229 43.66 -18.37 25.86
CA VAL A 229 42.65 -18.86 24.90
C VAL A 229 41.44 -19.41 25.65
N GLN A 230 40.26 -18.91 25.27
CA GLN A 230 39.01 -19.27 25.90
C GLN A 230 38.47 -20.58 25.32
N ARG A 231 37.62 -21.27 26.09
CA ARG A 231 36.82 -22.39 25.54
C ARG A 231 35.88 -21.86 24.45
N PRO A 232 35.47 -22.72 23.49
CA PRO A 232 34.48 -22.34 22.49
C PRO A 232 33.27 -21.62 23.12
N LEU A 233 32.96 -20.44 22.58
CA LEU A 233 31.91 -19.56 23.07
C LEU A 233 30.52 -20.11 22.73
N LEU A 234 29.54 -19.81 23.57
CA LEU A 234 28.14 -20.08 23.24
C LEU A 234 27.70 -19.12 22.13
N GLN A 235 26.89 -19.62 21.19
CA GLN A 235 26.28 -18.81 20.16
C GLN A 235 24.91 -18.34 20.63
N ALA A 236 24.67 -17.03 20.61
CA ALA A 236 23.34 -16.47 20.83
C ALA A 236 22.41 -16.91 19.67
N PRO A 237 21.14 -17.24 19.93
CA PRO A 237 20.24 -17.69 18.86
C PRO A 237 19.95 -16.57 17.86
N PHE A 238 19.73 -16.95 16.61
CA PHE A 238 19.37 -16.01 15.56
C PHE A 238 17.89 -15.61 15.67
N LEU A 239 17.62 -14.35 15.96
CA LEU A 239 16.29 -13.77 15.83
C LEU A 239 16.04 -13.42 14.35
N PRO A 240 15.08 -14.07 13.66
CA PRO A 240 14.78 -13.71 12.28
C PRO A 240 14.25 -12.28 12.18
N PRO A 241 14.50 -11.63 11.02
CA PRO A 241 14.01 -10.28 10.80
C PRO A 241 12.50 -10.23 10.96
N ARG A 242 11.99 -9.11 11.47
CA ARG A 242 10.56 -8.90 11.61
C ARG A 242 9.93 -8.92 10.20
N PRO A 243 8.82 -9.65 9.99
CA PRO A 243 8.19 -9.69 8.67
C PRO A 243 7.77 -8.27 8.24
N PRO A 244 7.86 -7.95 6.94
CA PRO A 244 7.41 -6.66 6.45
C PRO A 244 5.88 -6.55 6.55
N ARG A 245 5.39 -5.31 6.73
CA ARG A 245 3.95 -5.04 6.77
C ARG A 245 3.32 -5.26 5.39
N PRO A 246 2.10 -5.83 5.31
CA PRO A 246 1.31 -5.84 4.08
C PRO A 246 1.04 -4.42 3.59
N VAL A 247 1.10 -4.22 2.27
CA VAL A 247 0.75 -2.95 1.63
C VAL A 247 -0.66 -3.10 1.05
N VAL A 248 -1.52 -2.12 1.32
CA VAL A 248 -2.84 -2.05 0.71
C VAL A 248 -2.68 -1.54 -0.72
N GLY A 249 -3.06 -2.37 -1.69
CA GLY A 249 -3.10 -2.02 -3.10
C GLY A 249 -4.47 -1.47 -3.48
N ILE A 250 -4.50 -0.29 -4.09
CA ILE A 250 -5.71 0.24 -4.72
C ILE A 250 -5.76 -0.33 -6.14
N PRO A 251 -6.80 -1.09 -6.52
CA PRO A 251 -6.95 -1.56 -7.88
C PRO A 251 -7.16 -0.37 -8.82
N ASP A 252 -6.61 -0.49 -10.03
CA ASP A 252 -6.86 0.49 -11.09
C ASP A 252 -8.37 0.60 -11.35
N PRO A 253 -8.87 1.79 -11.75
CA PRO A 253 -10.25 1.92 -12.17
C PRO A 253 -10.52 0.91 -13.30
N PRO A 254 -11.68 0.21 -13.27
CA PRO A 254 -12.00 -0.74 -14.31
C PRO A 254 -11.97 -0.05 -15.69
N PRO A 255 -11.51 -0.75 -16.75
CA PRO A 255 -11.63 -0.23 -18.10
C PRO A 255 -13.11 0.08 -18.36
N ILE A 256 -13.38 1.27 -18.89
CA ILE A 256 -14.74 1.72 -19.18
C ILE A 256 -15.25 0.94 -20.40
N ASP A 257 -15.74 -0.28 -20.18
CA ASP A 257 -16.33 -1.10 -21.23
C ASP A 257 -17.72 -0.56 -21.55
N GLY A 258 -17.82 0.29 -22.58
CA GLY A 258 -19.09 0.63 -23.23
C GLY A 258 -20.02 1.63 -22.52
N GLU A 259 -19.72 2.06 -21.29
CA GLU A 259 -20.58 2.95 -20.49
C GLU A 259 -19.92 4.27 -20.06
N ALA A 260 -19.04 4.82 -20.90
CA ALA A 260 -18.48 6.16 -20.69
C ALA A 260 -19.59 7.22 -20.71
N PRO A 261 -19.41 8.43 -20.16
CA PRO A 261 -20.36 9.53 -20.33
C PRO A 261 -20.82 9.76 -21.78
N ASP A 262 -19.96 9.46 -22.77
CA ASP A 262 -20.30 9.49 -24.20
C ASP A 262 -21.38 8.48 -24.61
N SER A 263 -21.41 7.30 -23.99
CA SER A 263 -22.43 6.28 -24.27
C SER A 263 -23.83 6.76 -23.90
N LEU A 264 -23.98 7.56 -22.83
CA LEU A 264 -25.24 8.15 -22.41
C LEU A 264 -25.74 9.22 -23.40
N LEU A 265 -24.87 9.78 -24.23
CA LEU A 265 -25.29 10.68 -25.31
C LEU A 265 -25.90 9.89 -26.48
N CYS A 266 -25.33 8.71 -26.78
CA CYS A 266 -25.79 7.83 -27.86
C CYS A 266 -27.03 7.00 -27.47
N GLN A 267 -27.12 6.58 -26.20
CA GLN A 267 -28.25 5.87 -25.60
C GLN A 267 -28.75 6.70 -24.41
N PRO A 268 -29.66 7.66 -24.65
CA PRO A 268 -30.08 8.68 -23.69
C PRO A 268 -31.01 8.14 -22.59
N LEU A 269 -30.51 7.17 -21.83
CA LEU A 269 -31.17 6.59 -20.67
C LEU A 269 -31.38 7.64 -19.60
N CYS A 270 -32.64 7.82 -19.23
CA CYS A 270 -33.05 8.81 -18.25
C CYS A 270 -32.87 10.28 -18.68
N ALA A 271 -32.90 10.57 -19.99
CA ALA A 271 -32.89 11.94 -20.48
C ALA A 271 -34.04 12.77 -19.89
N ASP A 272 -33.72 14.01 -19.53
CA ASP A 272 -34.63 14.98 -18.94
C ASP A 272 -34.61 16.33 -19.69
N VAL A 273 -33.84 16.40 -20.79
CA VAL A 273 -33.79 17.52 -21.74
C VAL A 273 -33.94 17.02 -23.17
N LEU A 274 -34.72 17.75 -23.97
CA LEU A 274 -34.82 17.60 -25.42
C LEU A 274 -34.47 18.92 -26.10
N PHE A 275 -33.49 18.91 -27.00
CA PHE A 275 -33.19 20.02 -27.90
C PHE A 275 -33.87 19.83 -29.24
N LEU A 276 -34.57 20.87 -29.69
CA LEU A 276 -35.16 20.97 -31.02
C LEU A 276 -34.27 21.84 -31.89
N LEU A 277 -33.61 21.23 -32.89
CA LEU A 277 -32.76 21.93 -33.85
C LEU A 277 -33.50 22.11 -35.19
N GLN A 278 -33.03 23.07 -36.00
CA GLN A 278 -33.50 23.30 -37.37
C GLN A 278 -35.04 23.39 -37.48
N GLY A 279 -35.67 24.13 -36.57
CA GLY A 279 -37.13 24.29 -36.55
C GLY A 279 -37.91 23.04 -36.09
N GLY A 280 -37.26 22.11 -35.39
CA GLY A 280 -37.86 20.91 -34.82
C GLY A 280 -37.70 19.65 -35.66
N ALA A 281 -36.98 19.72 -36.78
CA ALA A 281 -36.70 18.57 -37.64
C ALA A 281 -35.79 17.53 -36.96
N THR A 282 -34.81 18.01 -36.18
CA THR A 282 -33.86 17.17 -35.45
C THR A 282 -34.12 17.26 -33.95
N ARG A 283 -34.11 16.10 -33.29
CA ARG A 283 -34.34 15.93 -31.85
C ARG A 283 -33.09 15.36 -31.19
N VAL A 284 -32.52 16.09 -30.24
CA VAL A 284 -31.32 15.65 -29.50
C VAL A 284 -31.64 15.56 -28.00
N PHE A 285 -31.54 14.36 -27.44
CA PHE A 285 -31.80 14.11 -26.02
C PHE A 285 -30.52 14.31 -25.18
N ALA A 286 -30.68 14.82 -23.96
CA ALA A 286 -29.57 15.09 -23.05
C ALA A 286 -30.01 15.08 -21.58
N HIS A 287 -29.02 15.28 -20.69
CA HIS A 287 -29.17 15.22 -19.24
C HIS A 287 -28.82 16.57 -18.60
N LYS A 288 -29.74 17.16 -17.82
CA LYS A 288 -29.54 18.45 -17.13
C LYS A 288 -28.30 18.44 -16.27
N VAL A 289 -28.09 17.38 -15.49
CA VAL A 289 -26.97 17.29 -14.54
C VAL A 289 -25.61 17.40 -15.24
N TYR A 290 -25.41 16.74 -16.39
CA TYR A 290 -24.16 16.83 -17.15
C TYR A 290 -23.95 18.23 -17.73
N LEU A 291 -24.99 18.80 -18.34
CA LEU A 291 -24.89 20.11 -18.99
C LEU A 291 -24.71 21.24 -17.97
N ALA A 292 -25.49 21.22 -16.88
CA ALA A 292 -25.44 22.24 -15.83
C ALA A 292 -24.14 22.19 -15.01
N THR A 293 -23.59 20.99 -14.78
CA THR A 293 -22.31 20.86 -14.06
C THR A 293 -21.11 21.30 -14.90
N SER A 294 -21.22 21.21 -16.23
CA SER A 294 -20.16 21.56 -17.18
C SER A 294 -20.27 22.98 -17.76
N CYS A 295 -21.44 23.61 -17.71
CA CYS A 295 -21.68 24.94 -18.28
C CYS A 295 -22.63 25.78 -17.41
N SER A 296 -22.18 26.98 -17.02
CA SER A 296 -23.00 27.90 -16.21
C SER A 296 -24.24 28.38 -16.95
N LYS A 297 -24.17 28.57 -18.28
CA LYS A 297 -25.33 29.01 -19.07
C LYS A 297 -26.47 27.99 -19.03
N PHE A 298 -26.13 26.70 -19.13
CA PHE A 298 -27.10 25.61 -18.97
C PHE A 298 -27.59 25.49 -17.53
N TYR A 299 -26.72 25.68 -16.54
CA TYR A 299 -27.13 25.72 -15.13
C TYR A 299 -28.20 26.78 -14.89
N ASP A 300 -27.97 28.01 -15.36
CA ASP A 300 -28.92 29.11 -15.22
C ASP A 300 -30.22 28.82 -15.98
N LEU A 301 -30.12 28.25 -17.19
CA LEU A 301 -31.27 27.92 -18.04
C LEU A 301 -32.20 26.91 -17.37
N PHE A 302 -31.64 25.86 -16.78
CA PHE A 302 -32.43 24.79 -16.15
C PHE A 302 -32.90 25.12 -14.73
N THR A 303 -32.37 26.19 -14.14
CA THR A 303 -32.82 26.72 -12.83
C THR A 303 -33.91 27.79 -12.99
N LEU A 304 -34.26 28.16 -14.22
CA LEU A 304 -35.43 29.00 -14.47
C LEU A 304 -36.69 28.36 -13.88
N ASP A 305 -37.43 29.14 -13.09
CA ASP A 305 -38.71 28.70 -12.55
C ASP A 305 -39.75 28.64 -13.68
N LEU A 306 -39.96 27.43 -14.21
CA LEU A 306 -40.95 27.15 -15.25
C LEU A 306 -42.32 26.76 -14.66
N LEU A 307 -42.44 26.63 -13.33
CA LEU A 307 -43.65 26.15 -12.64
C LEU A 307 -44.41 27.26 -11.89
N ALA A 308 -43.76 28.37 -11.52
CA ALA A 308 -44.43 29.51 -10.86
C ALA A 308 -45.42 30.30 -11.74
N ILE A 309 -45.56 29.96 -13.02
CA ILE A 309 -46.32 30.74 -14.02
C ILE A 309 -47.79 30.31 -14.12
N GLU A 310 -48.26 29.30 -13.39
CA GLU A 310 -49.72 29.05 -13.28
C GLU A 310 -50.45 30.14 -12.48
N ALA A 311 -49.77 30.81 -11.53
CA ALA A 311 -50.42 31.75 -10.62
C ALA A 311 -50.64 33.16 -11.20
N ASP A 312 -49.85 33.58 -12.20
CA ASP A 312 -49.93 34.94 -12.77
C ASP A 312 -50.98 35.04 -13.90
N TRP A 313 -51.37 33.93 -14.54
CA TRP A 313 -52.35 33.94 -15.63
C TRP A 313 -53.80 33.82 -15.14
N GLU A 314 -54.04 33.26 -13.95
CA GLU A 314 -55.37 33.35 -13.30
C GLU A 314 -55.64 34.73 -12.68
N GLY A 315 -54.61 35.57 -12.54
CA GLY A 315 -54.70 36.92 -11.96
C GLY A 315 -55.24 37.99 -12.91
N GLU A 316 -55.10 37.81 -14.24
CA GLU A 316 -55.58 38.78 -15.23
C GLU A 316 -56.98 38.48 -15.78
N GLU A 317 -57.47 37.23 -15.72
CA GLU A 317 -58.86 36.90 -16.10
C GLU A 317 -59.89 37.12 -14.97
N ARG A 318 -59.45 37.40 -13.73
CA ARG A 318 -60.34 37.73 -12.60
C ARG A 318 -60.57 39.24 -12.40
N ALA A 319 -59.94 40.10 -13.20
CA ALA A 319 -60.09 41.55 -13.09
C ALA A 319 -61.36 42.14 -13.73
N GLU A 320 -62.23 41.33 -14.36
CA GLU A 320 -63.48 41.81 -15.00
C GLU A 320 -64.78 41.23 -14.45
N ARG A 321 -64.80 40.54 -13.30
CA ARG A 321 -66.07 40.14 -12.66
C ARG A 321 -66.07 40.29 -11.14
N GLY A 322 -66.83 41.29 -10.69
CA GLY A 322 -67.63 41.20 -9.47
C GLY A 322 -66.95 41.65 -8.18
N GLU A 323 -67.17 42.91 -7.83
CA GLU A 323 -67.39 43.32 -6.44
C GLU A 323 -68.61 42.54 -5.89
N GLU A 324 -68.46 41.90 -4.73
CA GLU A 324 -69.39 41.95 -3.57
C GLU A 324 -69.04 40.85 -2.54
N ASP A 325 -69.05 41.28 -1.27
CA ASP A 325 -69.16 40.53 -0.02
C ASP A 325 -67.96 39.73 0.56
N GLU A 326 -67.21 40.52 1.33
CA GLU A 326 -66.67 40.28 2.67
C GLU A 326 -67.25 39.14 3.55
N GLN A 327 -66.32 38.60 4.35
CA GLN A 327 -66.45 38.14 5.74
C GLN A 327 -66.93 36.71 6.03
N SER A 328 -65.98 35.83 6.38
CA SER A 328 -65.78 35.42 7.79
C SER A 328 -64.53 34.53 7.99
N ARG A 329 -63.55 35.09 8.74
CA ARG A 329 -62.76 34.53 9.87
C ARG A 329 -62.07 33.15 9.72
N ARG A 330 -60.86 32.89 10.21
CA ARG A 330 -59.82 33.60 11.00
C ARG A 330 -58.61 32.63 11.06
N GLY A 331 -57.38 33.15 11.08
CA GLY A 331 -56.18 32.37 11.42
C GLY A 331 -54.94 33.25 11.61
N ALA A 332 -54.60 33.48 12.88
CA ALA A 332 -53.43 34.11 13.52
C ALA A 332 -52.23 34.65 12.70
N LYS A 333 -51.91 35.93 13.00
CA LYS A 333 -50.60 36.65 12.88
C LYS A 333 -49.57 36.08 13.88
N GLU A 334 -48.25 36.22 13.77
CA GLU A 334 -47.37 37.42 13.68
C GLU A 334 -46.00 36.99 13.10
N GLN A 335 -45.39 37.68 12.12
CA GLN A 335 -44.66 38.98 12.15
C GLN A 335 -43.19 38.85 12.59
N ALA A 336 -42.25 39.09 11.66
CA ALA A 336 -40.90 39.57 11.97
C ALA A 336 -40.32 40.36 10.79
N GLY A 337 -40.04 41.63 11.03
CA GLY A 337 -39.54 42.61 10.07
C GLY A 337 -38.02 42.81 10.10
N ARG A 338 -37.47 42.99 8.90
CA ARG A 338 -36.55 44.05 8.44
C ARG A 338 -35.81 44.93 9.49
N THR A 339 -34.48 44.87 9.47
CA THR A 339 -33.52 45.96 9.82
C THR A 339 -32.19 45.63 9.08
N LYS A 340 -31.71 46.39 8.09
CA LYS A 340 -31.01 47.70 8.07
C LYS A 340 -29.74 47.80 8.94
N SER A 341 -28.65 47.96 8.20
CA SER A 341 -27.25 48.26 8.53
C SER A 341 -27.08 49.44 9.48
N LEU A 342 -26.10 49.33 10.39
CA LEU A 342 -25.56 50.42 11.20
C LEU A 342 -24.03 50.35 11.19
N ASP A 343 -23.45 51.53 10.99
CA ASP A 343 -22.03 51.88 10.97
C ASP A 343 -21.39 51.78 12.36
N ILE A 344 -20.08 51.51 12.40
CA ILE A 344 -19.22 51.73 13.56
C ILE A 344 -17.89 52.32 13.06
N ASP A 345 -17.55 53.51 13.57
CA ASP A 345 -16.21 54.10 13.56
C ASP A 345 -15.91 54.66 14.96
N ASN A 346 -14.73 54.34 15.50
CA ASN A 346 -13.79 55.13 16.34
C ASN A 346 -12.80 54.16 17.04
N ASP A 347 -11.51 54.40 17.29
CA ASP A 347 -10.62 55.56 17.20
C ASP A 347 -9.16 55.05 17.40
N GLY A 348 -8.12 55.78 16.94
CA GLY A 348 -6.73 55.51 17.37
C GLY A 348 -5.55 55.91 16.44
N GLU A 349 -5.20 57.20 16.45
CA GLU A 349 -3.90 57.88 16.26
C GLU A 349 -2.81 57.40 15.25
N GLY A 350 -2.33 58.35 14.42
CA GLY A 350 -0.91 58.47 14.05
C GLY A 350 -0.54 59.02 12.67
N GLY A 351 -0.34 60.34 12.55
CA GLY A 351 0.82 60.89 11.80
C GLY A 351 0.69 61.34 10.32
N ALA A 352 0.45 62.66 10.17
CA ALA A 352 1.23 63.61 9.34
C ALA A 352 0.99 63.78 7.80
N ARG A 353 0.63 65.06 7.48
CA ARG A 353 0.90 65.87 6.26
C ARG A 353 0.17 65.42 4.98
N GLY A 354 -0.76 66.14 4.36
CA GLY A 354 -1.03 67.59 4.30
C GLY A 354 -0.84 68.06 2.85
N ILE A 355 -1.91 68.46 2.15
CA ILE A 355 -2.01 69.56 1.16
C ILE A 355 -3.47 69.69 0.71
N LYS A 356 -3.85 70.94 0.43
CA LYS A 356 -5.16 71.58 0.46
C LYS A 356 -5.88 71.57 -0.91
N ARG A 357 -7.21 71.34 -0.90
CA ARG A 357 -8.36 72.13 -1.45
C ARG A 357 -8.37 72.60 -2.95
N PRO A 358 -9.54 73.01 -3.54
CA PRO A 358 -10.97 72.61 -3.34
C PRO A 358 -11.78 72.60 -4.70
N PRO A 359 -13.11 72.94 -4.83
CA PRO A 359 -14.11 72.03 -5.40
C PRO A 359 -15.05 72.66 -6.48
N MET A 360 -16.13 71.93 -6.82
CA MET A 360 -17.41 72.37 -7.42
C MET A 360 -17.49 72.62 -8.94
N LEU A 361 -18.38 71.88 -9.62
CA LEU A 361 -19.73 72.37 -9.95
C LEU A 361 -20.62 71.26 -10.52
N GLN A 362 -21.91 71.55 -10.50
CA GLN A 362 -23.07 70.69 -10.45
C GLN A 362 -23.74 70.60 -11.84
N GLN A 363 -24.65 69.63 -11.98
CA GLN A 363 -25.80 69.57 -12.91
C GLN A 363 -25.62 69.01 -14.33
N GLY A 364 -26.59 68.16 -14.71
CA GLY A 364 -26.95 67.96 -16.12
C GLY A 364 -27.54 66.59 -16.46
N SER A 365 -28.78 66.32 -16.06
CA SER A 365 -29.60 65.20 -16.57
C SER A 365 -29.94 65.40 -18.05
N LEU A 366 -29.76 64.38 -18.90
CA LEU A 366 -30.42 64.30 -20.21
C LEU A 366 -30.77 62.85 -20.58
N ARG A 367 -32.08 62.62 -20.69
CA ARG A 367 -32.73 61.51 -21.42
C ARG A 367 -32.52 61.68 -22.93
N THR A 368 -32.33 60.59 -23.65
CA THR A 368 -32.75 60.34 -25.05
C THR A 368 -32.68 58.81 -25.27
N SER A 369 -33.43 58.12 -26.11
CA SER A 369 -34.75 58.24 -26.74
C SER A 369 -34.92 56.93 -27.54
N LYS A 370 -36.13 56.36 -27.57
CA LYS A 370 -36.48 55.19 -28.40
C LYS A 370 -36.70 55.62 -29.87
N SER A 371 -36.28 54.79 -30.81
CA SER A 371 -36.96 54.38 -32.06
C SER A 371 -36.08 53.29 -32.73
N ASP A 372 -36.53 52.28 -33.49
CA ASP A 372 -37.66 52.18 -34.41
C ASP A 372 -38.13 50.72 -34.64
N ASN A 373 -39.33 50.63 -35.21
CA ASN A 373 -40.17 49.46 -35.50
C ASN A 373 -39.60 48.47 -36.53
N ALA A 374 -39.93 47.18 -36.35
CA ALA A 374 -40.13 46.21 -37.43
C ALA A 374 -41.33 45.29 -37.11
N LEU A 375 -42.26 45.19 -38.05
CA LEU A 375 -43.51 44.40 -38.00
C LEU A 375 -43.24 42.89 -38.09
N PRO A 376 -43.97 42.00 -37.39
CA PRO A 376 -43.87 40.56 -37.62
C PRO A 376 -44.91 40.07 -38.63
N ALA A 377 -44.46 39.27 -39.59
CA ALA A 377 -45.30 38.46 -40.47
C ALA A 377 -45.91 37.29 -39.68
N ARG A 378 -47.22 37.12 -39.77
CA ARG A 378 -47.96 35.98 -39.23
C ARG A 378 -47.80 34.76 -40.16
N SER A 379 -47.15 33.71 -39.69
CA SER A 379 -47.38 32.34 -40.16
C SER A 379 -48.08 31.56 -39.06
N GLN A 380 -49.34 31.17 -39.30
CA GLN A 380 -50.16 30.39 -38.38
C GLN A 380 -49.66 28.95 -38.34
N CYS A 381 -49.32 28.45 -37.15
CA CYS A 381 -49.34 27.03 -36.86
C CYS A 381 -50.18 26.83 -35.59
N SER A 382 -51.26 26.06 -35.73
CA SER A 382 -52.27 25.82 -34.70
C SER A 382 -51.73 24.91 -33.60
N VAL A 383 -51.70 25.39 -32.37
CA VAL A 383 -51.40 24.57 -31.17
C VAL A 383 -52.52 24.80 -30.14
N GLY A 384 -53.02 23.71 -29.57
CA GLY A 384 -53.69 23.70 -28.27
C GLY A 384 -53.36 22.39 -27.54
N PRO A 385 -53.68 22.23 -26.24
CA PRO A 385 -53.82 23.23 -25.19
C PRO A 385 -52.69 23.15 -24.11
N LEU A 386 -52.43 24.29 -23.45
CA LEU A 386 -51.73 24.48 -22.16
C LEU A 386 -50.26 23.98 -22.07
N VAL A 387 -49.33 24.79 -22.56
CA VAL A 387 -47.88 24.62 -22.37
C VAL A 387 -47.33 25.84 -21.64
N ALA A 388 -46.82 25.67 -20.42
CA ALA A 388 -46.08 26.71 -19.71
C ALA A 388 -44.70 26.88 -20.36
N GLY A 389 -44.51 27.96 -21.12
CA GLY A 389 -43.29 28.20 -21.88
C GLY A 389 -42.84 29.65 -21.88
N ARG A 390 -41.54 29.88 -22.03
CA ARG A 390 -40.92 31.22 -22.06
C ARG A 390 -40.12 31.43 -23.34
N GLY A 391 -40.34 32.57 -23.99
CA GLY A 391 -39.46 33.06 -25.06
C GLY A 391 -38.13 33.58 -24.49
N LEU A 392 -37.01 33.23 -25.12
CA LEU A 392 -35.65 33.47 -24.61
C LEU A 392 -34.92 34.62 -25.33
N SER A 393 -35.66 35.64 -25.77
CA SER A 393 -35.15 36.75 -26.60
C SER A 393 -34.00 37.58 -25.98
N GLY A 394 -33.73 37.44 -24.67
CA GLY A 394 -32.60 38.08 -23.98
C GLY A 394 -31.50 37.13 -23.47
N TRP A 395 -31.59 35.83 -23.74
CA TRP A 395 -30.68 34.81 -23.17
C TRP A 395 -29.44 34.54 -24.04
N GLY A 396 -29.38 35.08 -25.24
CA GLY A 396 -28.31 34.87 -26.23
C GLY A 396 -28.90 34.48 -27.58
N ARG A 397 -28.08 34.50 -28.64
CA ARG A 397 -28.54 34.18 -30.00
C ARG A 397 -28.76 32.67 -30.26
N GLY A 398 -28.44 31.80 -29.30
CA GLY A 398 -28.54 30.35 -29.45
C GLY A 398 -29.85 29.71 -28.98
N PHE A 399 -30.59 30.35 -28.06
CA PHE A 399 -31.81 29.79 -27.47
C PHE A 399 -33.05 30.61 -27.86
N LEU A 400 -34.09 29.95 -28.39
CA LEU A 400 -35.33 30.59 -28.83
C LEU A 400 -36.43 30.53 -27.77
N SER A 401 -36.67 29.34 -27.21
CA SER A 401 -37.68 29.12 -26.17
C SER A 401 -37.35 27.91 -25.30
N VAL A 402 -37.90 27.90 -24.09
CA VAL A 402 -37.82 26.76 -23.15
C VAL A 402 -39.18 26.53 -22.51
N TYR A 403 -39.59 25.27 -22.42
CA TYR A 403 -40.87 24.87 -21.84
C TYR A 403 -40.82 23.42 -21.33
N LEU A 404 -41.85 23.00 -20.58
CA LEU A 404 -42.01 21.62 -20.12
C LEU A 404 -43.02 20.88 -21.01
N GLU A 405 -42.67 19.67 -21.42
CA GLU A 405 -43.54 18.82 -22.25
C GLU A 405 -43.42 17.35 -21.82
N HIS A 406 -44.52 16.60 -21.92
CA HIS A 406 -44.48 15.15 -21.80
C HIS A 406 -44.01 14.55 -23.13
N VAL A 407 -42.77 14.11 -23.16
CA VAL A 407 -42.12 13.52 -24.34
C VAL A 407 -41.99 12.01 -24.13
N ALA A 408 -42.19 11.21 -25.18
CA ALA A 408 -41.91 9.78 -25.11
C ALA A 408 -40.42 9.56 -24.87
N ASP A 409 -40.09 8.88 -23.78
CA ASP A 409 -38.73 8.49 -23.43
C ASP A 409 -38.12 7.65 -24.57
N PRO A 410 -36.91 7.98 -25.04
CA PRO A 410 -36.34 7.39 -26.25
C PRO A 410 -36.09 5.88 -26.14
N GLU A 411 -35.87 5.37 -24.93
CA GLU A 411 -35.51 3.96 -24.69
C GLU A 411 -36.74 3.13 -24.26
N THR A 412 -37.59 3.70 -23.40
CA THR A 412 -38.73 2.98 -22.82
C THR A 412 -40.06 3.26 -23.53
N GLY A 413 -40.13 4.30 -24.36
CA GLY A 413 -41.34 4.76 -25.05
C GLY A 413 -42.42 5.36 -24.13
N ARG A 414 -42.16 5.46 -22.82
CA ARG A 414 -43.12 5.97 -21.84
C ARG A 414 -43.10 7.49 -21.80
N PRO A 415 -44.25 8.16 -21.60
CA PRO A 415 -44.27 9.62 -21.47
C PRO A 415 -43.52 10.05 -20.21
N ARG A 416 -42.53 10.92 -20.37
CA ARG A 416 -41.72 11.53 -19.31
C ARG A 416 -41.76 13.05 -19.46
N LEU A 417 -41.91 13.75 -18.33
CA LEU A 417 -41.82 15.21 -18.33
C LEU A 417 -40.37 15.65 -18.57
N MET A 418 -40.12 16.32 -19.69
CA MET A 418 -38.80 16.80 -20.10
C MET A 418 -38.79 18.32 -20.29
N THR A 419 -37.61 18.92 -20.12
CA THR A 419 -37.39 20.32 -20.53
C THR A 419 -37.07 20.35 -22.01
N VAL A 420 -37.95 20.98 -22.80
CA VAL A 420 -37.78 21.15 -24.23
C VAL A 420 -37.18 22.52 -24.51
N VAL A 421 -36.07 22.55 -25.24
CA VAL A 421 -35.34 23.76 -25.59
C VAL A 421 -35.31 23.89 -27.11
N SER A 422 -35.90 24.96 -27.63
CA SER A 422 -35.82 25.28 -29.06
C SER A 422 -34.56 26.10 -29.34
N MET A 423 -33.73 25.61 -30.24
CA MET A 423 -32.45 26.21 -30.61
C MET A 423 -32.58 27.03 -31.90
N ASP A 424 -31.69 28.02 -32.07
CA ASP A 424 -31.65 28.81 -33.30
C ASP A 424 -31.41 27.95 -34.55
N GLY A 425 -32.06 28.30 -35.66
CA GLY A 425 -32.01 27.53 -36.91
C GLY A 425 -30.63 27.44 -37.56
N LEU A 426 -29.68 28.29 -37.14
CA LEU A 426 -28.29 28.25 -37.61
C LEU A 426 -27.46 27.14 -36.93
N ILE A 427 -27.93 26.56 -35.82
CA ILE A 427 -27.22 25.52 -35.08
C ILE A 427 -27.37 24.18 -35.81
N GLN A 428 -26.25 23.68 -36.32
CA GLN A 428 -26.17 22.40 -37.02
C GLN A 428 -26.01 21.23 -36.03
N GLU A 429 -26.57 20.08 -36.39
CA GLU A 429 -26.60 18.88 -35.54
C GLU A 429 -25.21 18.34 -35.19
N GLU A 430 -24.38 18.02 -36.17
CA GLU A 430 -23.06 17.40 -35.94
C GLU A 430 -22.12 18.27 -35.07
N PRO A 431 -21.95 19.57 -35.35
CA PRO A 431 -21.15 20.44 -34.48
C PRO A 431 -21.76 20.62 -33.08
N PHE A 432 -23.09 20.62 -32.96
CA PHE A 432 -23.77 20.73 -31.66
C PHE A 432 -23.56 19.45 -30.83
N GLN A 433 -23.65 18.27 -31.44
CA GLN A 433 -23.33 17.00 -30.78
C GLN A 433 -21.89 16.98 -30.25
N ALA A 434 -20.93 17.57 -30.98
CA ALA A 434 -19.55 17.71 -30.51
C ALA A 434 -19.44 18.60 -29.25
N VAL A 435 -20.20 19.70 -29.20
CA VAL A 435 -20.26 20.55 -28.00
C VAL A 435 -20.87 19.78 -26.82
N LEU A 436 -21.93 19.01 -27.05
CA LEU A 436 -22.52 18.18 -26.00
C LEU A 436 -21.53 17.10 -25.53
N GLN A 437 -20.85 16.41 -26.45
CA GLN A 437 -19.83 15.42 -26.11
C GLN A 437 -18.75 16.03 -25.21
N TYR A 438 -18.22 17.20 -25.57
CA TYR A 438 -17.29 17.93 -24.72
C TYR A 438 -17.85 18.24 -23.32
N LEU A 439 -19.12 18.63 -23.20
CA LEU A 439 -19.73 18.86 -21.89
C LEU A 439 -19.86 17.58 -21.06
N TYR A 440 -19.92 16.40 -21.68
CA TYR A 440 -20.01 15.12 -20.99
C TYR A 440 -18.64 14.56 -20.58
N THR A 441 -17.60 14.78 -21.39
CA THR A 441 -16.28 14.16 -21.19
C THR A 441 -15.15 15.12 -20.90
N GLY A 442 -15.27 16.39 -21.29
CA GLY A 442 -14.17 17.35 -21.31
C GLY A 442 -13.15 17.11 -22.44
N SER A 443 -13.42 16.18 -23.36
CA SER A 443 -12.53 15.89 -24.49
C SER A 443 -13.03 16.52 -25.80
N LEU A 444 -12.10 16.89 -26.66
CA LEU A 444 -12.35 17.37 -28.02
C LEU A 444 -11.60 16.46 -28.99
N ASP A 445 -12.30 15.97 -30.01
CA ASP A 445 -11.65 15.30 -31.15
C ASP A 445 -11.00 16.37 -32.06
N GLU A 446 -9.67 16.42 -32.03
CA GLU A 446 -8.86 17.39 -32.80
C GLU A 446 -8.85 17.09 -34.30
N GLY A 447 -9.23 15.88 -34.74
CA GLY A 447 -9.24 15.47 -36.14
C GLY A 447 -10.46 15.94 -36.94
N ARG A 448 -11.41 16.61 -36.27
CA ARG A 448 -12.69 17.02 -36.86
C ARG A 448 -12.54 18.09 -37.95
N GLY A 449 -13.33 17.97 -39.01
CA GLY A 449 -13.36 18.93 -40.11
C GLY A 449 -14.23 20.17 -39.85
N ASP A 450 -15.09 20.14 -38.83
CA ASP A 450 -16.10 21.14 -38.48
C ASP A 450 -15.73 21.99 -37.25
N LEU A 451 -14.44 22.05 -36.89
CA LEU A 451 -13.95 22.75 -35.70
C LEU A 451 -14.39 24.23 -35.63
N MET A 452 -14.42 24.94 -36.75
CA MET A 452 -14.86 26.35 -36.79
C MET A 452 -16.34 26.51 -36.43
N GLN A 453 -17.18 25.58 -36.86
CA GLN A 453 -18.60 25.53 -36.51
C GLN A 453 -18.77 25.19 -35.03
N VAL A 454 -17.97 24.24 -34.50
CA VAL A 454 -17.93 23.91 -33.06
C VAL A 454 -17.56 25.13 -32.23
N ALA A 455 -16.54 25.90 -32.63
CA ALA A 455 -16.14 27.13 -31.94
C ALA A 455 -17.25 28.19 -31.95
N THR A 456 -17.96 28.33 -33.07
CA THR A 456 -19.07 29.28 -33.22
C THR A 456 -20.21 28.92 -32.25
N ILE A 457 -20.59 27.64 -32.18
CA ILE A 457 -21.62 27.17 -31.25
C ILE A 457 -21.14 27.28 -29.80
N ALA A 458 -19.89 26.94 -29.51
CA ALA A 458 -19.31 27.08 -28.18
C ALA A 458 -19.33 28.54 -27.70
N GLU A 459 -19.09 29.51 -28.58
CA GLU A 459 -19.23 30.94 -28.26
C GLU A 459 -20.68 31.34 -27.99
N LEU A 460 -21.62 30.89 -28.85
CA LEU A 460 -23.06 31.15 -28.68
C LEU A 460 -23.62 30.59 -27.36
N LEU A 461 -23.11 29.44 -26.91
CA LEU A 461 -23.51 28.76 -25.68
C LEU A 461 -22.63 29.13 -24.47
N GLU A 462 -21.69 30.06 -24.63
CA GLU A 462 -20.75 30.52 -23.59
C GLU A 462 -19.89 29.38 -22.99
N VAL A 463 -19.59 28.34 -23.79
CA VAL A 463 -18.65 27.26 -23.46
C VAL A 463 -17.23 27.70 -23.81
N PHE A 464 -16.72 28.70 -23.08
CA PHE A 464 -15.46 29.37 -23.40
C PHE A 464 -14.24 28.43 -23.42
N ASP A 465 -14.21 27.40 -22.57
CA ASP A 465 -13.12 26.42 -22.54
C ASP A 465 -12.98 25.68 -23.87
N LEU A 466 -14.10 25.20 -24.42
CA LEU A 466 -14.14 24.52 -25.70
C LEU A 466 -13.72 25.46 -26.83
N ARG A 467 -14.22 26.70 -26.82
CA ARG A 467 -13.84 27.73 -27.81
C ARG A 467 -12.33 27.98 -27.78
N MET A 468 -11.73 28.04 -26.59
CA MET A 468 -10.27 28.18 -26.42
C MET A 468 -9.52 26.93 -26.89
N MET A 469 -10.00 25.73 -26.59
CA MET A 469 -9.39 24.48 -27.05
C MET A 469 -9.37 24.38 -28.57
N VAL A 470 -10.48 24.72 -29.23
CA VAL A 470 -10.54 24.76 -30.69
C VAL A 470 -9.55 25.79 -31.25
N ALA A 471 -9.46 26.99 -30.66
CA ALA A 471 -8.49 27.99 -31.08
C ALA A 471 -7.05 27.48 -30.97
N ASN A 472 -6.71 26.79 -29.88
CA ASN A 472 -5.39 26.17 -29.71
C ASN A 472 -5.11 25.10 -30.76
N VAL A 473 -6.09 24.24 -31.09
CA VAL A 473 -5.93 23.23 -32.16
C VAL A 473 -5.66 23.91 -33.51
N LEU A 474 -6.43 24.94 -33.86
CA LEU A 474 -6.26 25.68 -35.12
C LEU A 474 -4.92 26.42 -35.20
N ASN A 475 -4.41 26.90 -34.06
CA ASN A 475 -3.11 27.56 -33.95
C ASN A 475 -1.92 26.59 -33.80
N ARG A 476 -2.16 25.27 -33.77
CA ARG A 476 -1.14 24.22 -33.51
C ARG A 476 -0.50 24.29 -32.12
N GLU A 477 -1.26 24.73 -31.14
CA GLU A 477 -0.89 24.87 -29.73
C GLU A 477 -1.66 23.90 -28.81
N SER A 478 -2.06 22.73 -29.33
CA SER A 478 -2.90 21.76 -28.61
C SER A 478 -2.30 21.26 -27.29
N PHE A 479 -0.98 21.37 -27.09
CA PHE A 479 -0.34 21.07 -25.82
C PHE A 479 -0.91 21.89 -24.63
N MET A 480 -1.45 23.09 -24.87
CA MET A 480 -2.09 23.91 -23.85
C MET A 480 -3.46 23.36 -23.40
N ASN A 481 -4.10 22.50 -24.20
CA ASN A 481 -5.42 21.94 -23.91
C ASN A 481 -5.42 21.01 -22.68
N GLN A 482 -4.24 20.49 -22.29
CA GLN A 482 -4.13 19.64 -21.11
C GLN A 482 -4.51 20.39 -19.82
N GLU A 483 -4.10 21.66 -19.69
CA GLU A 483 -4.41 22.47 -18.50
C GLU A 483 -5.88 22.94 -18.50
N ILE A 484 -6.43 23.23 -19.69
CA ILE A 484 -7.87 23.54 -19.84
C ILE A 484 -8.72 22.34 -19.40
N THR A 485 -8.35 21.14 -19.86
CA THR A 485 -9.04 19.89 -19.51
C THR A 485 -8.99 19.63 -18.00
N LYS A 486 -7.83 19.78 -17.37
CA LYS A 486 -7.71 19.67 -15.90
C LYS A 486 -8.60 20.67 -15.17
N ALA A 487 -8.55 21.95 -15.56
CA ALA A 487 -9.35 23.00 -14.94
C ALA A 487 -10.86 22.79 -15.13
N PHE A 488 -11.28 22.26 -16.28
CA PHE A 488 -12.66 21.86 -16.57
C PHE A 488 -13.12 20.76 -15.60
N HIS A 489 -12.38 19.66 -15.48
CA HIS A 489 -12.75 18.56 -14.58
C HIS A 489 -12.81 18.99 -13.12
N VAL A 490 -11.89 19.85 -12.66
CA VAL A 490 -11.90 20.38 -11.29
C VAL A 490 -13.16 21.22 -11.02
N ARG A 491 -13.51 22.15 -11.92
CA ARG A 491 -14.72 22.98 -11.77
C ARG A 491 -15.99 22.12 -11.80
N ARG A 492 -16.06 21.16 -12.73
CA ARG A 492 -17.18 20.25 -12.85
C ARG A 492 -17.34 19.39 -11.60
N ALA A 493 -16.27 18.81 -11.06
CA ALA A 493 -16.31 18.02 -9.83
C ALA A 493 -16.84 18.85 -8.65
N ASN A 494 -16.39 20.09 -8.50
CA ASN A 494 -16.89 21.00 -7.46
C ASN A 494 -18.39 21.29 -7.63
N ARG A 495 -18.86 21.51 -8.87
CA ARG A 495 -20.29 21.74 -9.14
C ARG A 495 -21.14 20.49 -8.93
N ILE A 496 -20.63 19.31 -9.24
CA ILE A 496 -21.30 18.04 -8.95
C ILE A 496 -21.47 17.87 -7.43
N LYS A 497 -20.44 18.18 -6.63
CA LYS A 497 -20.55 18.17 -5.15
C LYS A 497 -21.59 19.17 -4.63
N GLU A 498 -21.69 20.34 -5.25
CA GLU A 498 -22.75 21.31 -4.95
C GLU A 498 -24.14 20.76 -5.27
N CYS A 499 -24.33 20.17 -6.45
CA CYS A 499 -25.62 19.56 -6.84
C CYS A 499 -26.00 18.41 -5.91
N LEU A 500 -25.04 17.56 -5.51
CA LEU A 500 -25.27 16.49 -4.56
C LEU A 500 -25.67 17.01 -3.18
N SER A 501 -25.04 18.08 -2.69
CA SER A 501 -25.36 18.64 -1.36
C SER A 501 -26.71 19.38 -1.33
N LYS A 502 -27.09 20.06 -2.42
CA LYS A 502 -28.37 20.79 -2.52
C LYS A 502 -29.53 19.96 -3.06
N GLY A 503 -29.25 18.82 -3.70
CA GLY A 503 -30.24 18.05 -4.45
C GLY A 503 -30.70 18.71 -5.76
N THR A 504 -29.93 19.67 -6.28
CA THR A 504 -30.28 20.39 -7.53
C THR A 504 -30.23 19.42 -8.71
N PHE A 505 -31.30 19.37 -9.51
CA PHE A 505 -31.46 18.44 -10.64
C PHE A 505 -31.55 16.95 -10.27
N ALA A 506 -31.77 16.62 -8.99
CA ALA A 506 -31.97 15.24 -8.58
C ALA A 506 -33.24 14.63 -9.19
N ASP A 507 -33.12 13.41 -9.71
CA ASP A 507 -34.20 12.66 -10.35
C ASP A 507 -34.50 11.33 -9.63
N VAL A 508 -33.77 11.05 -8.55
CA VAL A 508 -34.04 9.97 -7.61
C VAL A 508 -33.66 10.39 -6.18
N VAL A 509 -34.37 9.84 -5.20
CA VAL A 509 -34.09 10.00 -3.77
C VAL A 509 -33.91 8.61 -3.17
N PHE A 510 -32.79 8.40 -2.48
CA PHE A 510 -32.57 7.18 -1.71
C PHE A 510 -33.16 7.33 -0.31
N ARG A 511 -34.02 6.38 0.08
CA ARG A 511 -34.51 6.24 1.44
C ARG A 511 -33.58 5.31 2.22
N LEU A 512 -32.97 5.87 3.25
CA LEU A 512 -31.96 5.27 4.12
C LEU A 512 -32.50 5.14 5.54
N ASP A 513 -31.76 4.50 6.43
CA ASP A 513 -32.25 4.22 7.80
C ASP A 513 -32.44 5.50 8.64
N ASP A 514 -31.60 6.51 8.38
CA ASP A 514 -31.51 7.77 9.11
C ASP A 514 -31.99 8.99 8.31
N GLY A 515 -32.42 8.82 7.05
CA GLY A 515 -32.83 9.95 6.22
C GLY A 515 -33.08 9.67 4.75
N TYR A 516 -33.13 10.76 3.98
CA TYR A 516 -33.33 10.76 2.53
C TYR A 516 -32.18 11.48 1.85
N LEU A 517 -31.65 10.89 0.78
CA LEU A 517 -30.51 11.44 0.06
C LEU A 517 -30.83 11.58 -1.44
N PRO A 518 -30.91 12.80 -1.98
CA PRO A 518 -31.13 13.02 -3.40
C PRO A 518 -29.89 12.61 -4.22
N ALA A 519 -30.11 12.05 -5.41
CA ALA A 519 -29.07 11.63 -6.34
C ALA A 519 -29.52 11.78 -7.81
N HIS A 520 -28.61 11.46 -8.73
CA HIS A 520 -28.76 11.72 -10.16
C HIS A 520 -28.56 10.42 -10.95
N LYS A 521 -29.63 9.80 -11.45
CA LYS A 521 -29.57 8.55 -12.21
C LYS A 521 -28.52 8.58 -13.33
N PRO A 522 -28.38 9.66 -14.14
CA PRO A 522 -27.38 9.68 -15.22
C PRO A 522 -25.94 9.50 -14.71
N LEU A 523 -25.58 10.14 -13.59
CA LEU A 523 -24.23 10.01 -13.00
C LEU A 523 -24.02 8.65 -12.33
N LEU A 524 -25.08 8.01 -11.84
CA LEU A 524 -25.01 6.70 -11.21
C LEU A 524 -24.87 5.58 -12.25
N ILE A 525 -25.65 5.67 -13.33
CA ILE A 525 -25.62 4.71 -14.44
C ILE A 525 -24.24 4.71 -15.11
N SER A 526 -23.62 5.88 -15.32
CA SER A 526 -22.28 5.95 -15.94
C SER A 526 -21.14 5.40 -15.07
N SER A 527 -21.36 5.28 -13.76
CA SER A 527 -20.27 5.06 -12.79
C SER A 527 -20.38 3.74 -12.03
N CYS A 528 -21.53 3.06 -12.10
CA CYS A 528 -21.79 1.85 -11.33
C CYS A 528 -22.73 0.90 -12.07
N ASP A 529 -22.22 -0.25 -12.53
CA ASP A 529 -22.99 -1.28 -13.24
C ASP A 529 -24.21 -1.77 -12.45
N TRP A 530 -24.08 -1.87 -11.12
CA TRP A 530 -25.19 -2.26 -10.25
C TRP A 530 -26.34 -1.25 -10.34
N MET A 531 -26.03 0.04 -10.30
CA MET A 531 -27.02 1.10 -10.42
C MET A 531 -27.51 1.26 -11.87
N ALA A 532 -26.65 1.03 -12.86
CA ALA A 532 -27.03 0.95 -14.26
C ALA A 532 -28.08 -0.13 -14.48
N ALA A 533 -27.88 -1.34 -13.94
CA ALA A 533 -28.84 -2.43 -14.00
C ALA A 533 -30.16 -2.08 -13.30
N MET A 534 -30.09 -1.43 -12.13
CA MET A 534 -31.27 -1.02 -11.36
C MET A 534 -32.13 0.03 -12.10
N PHE A 535 -31.51 1.00 -12.77
CA PHE A 535 -32.22 2.09 -13.44
C PHE A 535 -32.54 1.83 -14.92
N ARG A 536 -32.14 0.68 -15.47
CA ARG A 536 -32.42 0.28 -16.86
C ARG A 536 -33.62 -0.66 -16.97
N GLY A 537 -34.17 -0.75 -18.19
CA GLY A 537 -35.15 -1.77 -18.56
C GLY A 537 -36.51 -1.56 -17.90
N SER A 538 -37.12 -2.65 -17.44
CA SER A 538 -38.50 -2.68 -16.95
C SER A 538 -38.63 -2.73 -15.42
N PHE A 539 -37.52 -2.57 -14.69
CA PHE A 539 -37.50 -2.56 -13.22
C PHE A 539 -38.26 -1.38 -12.63
N MET A 540 -38.78 -1.54 -11.40
CA MET A 540 -39.60 -0.53 -10.74
C MET A 540 -38.83 0.78 -10.51
N GLU A 541 -37.56 0.60 -10.15
CA GLU A 541 -36.58 1.61 -9.80
C GLU A 541 -36.27 2.56 -10.97
N SER A 542 -36.47 2.10 -12.21
CA SER A 542 -36.32 2.94 -13.42
C SER A 542 -37.30 4.12 -13.43
N TYR A 543 -38.53 3.95 -12.91
CA TYR A 543 -39.59 4.96 -13.01
C TYR A 543 -40.01 5.61 -11.69
N ILE A 544 -39.75 4.98 -10.54
CA ILE A 544 -40.03 5.60 -9.24
C ILE A 544 -39.01 6.71 -8.92
N LYS A 545 -39.44 7.67 -8.11
CA LYS A 545 -38.61 8.78 -7.61
C LYS A 545 -37.91 8.45 -6.30
N GLU A 546 -38.36 7.43 -5.57
CA GLU A 546 -37.82 7.04 -4.28
C GLU A 546 -37.40 5.57 -4.32
N VAL A 547 -36.14 5.27 -3.97
CA VAL A 547 -35.59 3.91 -3.93
C VAL A 547 -35.08 3.65 -2.51
N SER A 548 -35.51 2.55 -1.89
CA SER A 548 -35.07 2.20 -0.53
C SER A 548 -33.79 1.36 -0.57
N ILE A 549 -32.79 1.76 0.24
CA ILE A 549 -31.58 0.97 0.49
C ILE A 549 -31.51 0.73 2.00
N PRO A 550 -32.04 -0.41 2.50
CA PRO A 550 -32.01 -0.72 3.92
C PRO A 550 -30.59 -1.05 4.40
N ASP A 551 -30.40 -0.95 5.72
CA ASP A 551 -29.14 -1.24 6.42
C ASP A 551 -27.99 -0.33 5.93
N THR A 552 -28.28 0.96 5.79
CA THR A 552 -27.35 1.95 5.24
C THR A 552 -27.66 3.34 5.80
N SER A 553 -26.63 3.98 6.35
CA SER A 553 -26.66 5.37 6.82
C SER A 553 -26.48 6.36 5.67
N SER A 554 -26.98 7.58 5.90
CA SER A 554 -26.82 8.72 5.01
C SER A 554 -25.35 9.11 4.83
N ALA A 555 -24.50 8.91 5.85
CA ALA A 555 -23.08 9.18 5.78
C ALA A 555 -22.36 8.21 4.82
N CYS A 556 -22.58 6.90 4.95
CA CYS A 556 -21.99 5.89 4.08
C CYS A 556 -22.49 6.02 2.63
N MET A 557 -23.78 6.23 2.43
CA MET A 557 -24.33 6.43 1.09
C MET A 557 -23.78 7.70 0.44
N ARG A 558 -23.62 8.80 1.19
CA ARG A 558 -22.98 10.02 0.67
C ARG A 558 -21.54 9.77 0.23
N ALA A 559 -20.76 9.01 1.00
CA ALA A 559 -19.40 8.65 0.62
C ALA A 559 -19.36 7.82 -0.68
N VAL A 560 -20.30 6.90 -0.87
CA VAL A 560 -20.48 6.17 -2.13
C VAL A 560 -20.82 7.12 -3.28
N LEU A 561 -21.77 8.03 -3.10
CA LEU A 561 -22.15 8.98 -4.16
C LEU A 561 -20.99 9.91 -4.54
N GLU A 562 -20.24 10.43 -3.56
CA GLU A 562 -19.02 11.20 -3.82
C GLU A 562 -17.99 10.39 -4.62
N PHE A 563 -17.79 9.12 -4.26
CA PHE A 563 -16.90 8.23 -4.99
C PHE A 563 -17.35 8.00 -6.43
N LEU A 564 -18.64 7.69 -6.66
CA LEU A 564 -19.17 7.46 -8.00
C LEU A 564 -19.13 8.71 -8.87
N TYR A 565 -19.27 9.89 -8.27
CA TYR A 565 -19.32 11.16 -9.00
C TYR A 565 -17.95 11.78 -9.28
N CYS A 566 -17.00 11.61 -8.36
CA CYS A 566 -15.70 12.29 -8.40
C CYS A 566 -14.50 11.33 -8.48
N GLY A 567 -14.72 10.01 -8.34
CA GLY A 567 -13.66 9.01 -8.31
C GLY A 567 -12.78 9.03 -7.05
N LEU A 568 -13.16 9.83 -6.06
CA LEU A 568 -12.43 10.09 -4.82
C LEU A 568 -13.35 9.93 -3.61
N VAL A 569 -12.79 9.46 -2.50
CA VAL A 569 -13.47 9.40 -1.20
C VAL A 569 -12.90 10.49 -0.33
N THR A 570 -13.76 11.38 0.17
CA THR A 570 -13.36 12.33 1.20
C THR A 570 -13.52 11.64 2.56
N ALA A 571 -12.44 11.56 3.33
CA ALA A 571 -12.53 11.09 4.71
C ALA A 571 -13.44 12.04 5.50
N CYS A 572 -14.47 11.50 6.12
CA CYS A 572 -15.43 12.24 6.93
C CYS A 572 -15.61 11.46 8.24
N PRO A 573 -15.57 12.14 9.40
CA PRO A 573 -15.63 11.48 10.70
C PRO A 573 -16.96 10.77 10.98
N ASP A 574 -17.98 11.00 10.15
CA ASP A 574 -19.35 10.58 10.42
C ASP A 574 -19.70 9.20 9.82
N TRP A 575 -18.87 8.63 8.93
CA TRP A 575 -19.13 7.31 8.35
C TRP A 575 -18.33 6.20 9.04
N GLU A 576 -18.98 5.06 9.29
CA GLU A 576 -18.37 3.88 9.89
C GLU A 576 -17.65 3.04 8.83
N PRO A 577 -16.34 2.74 8.96
CA PRO A 577 -15.58 2.09 7.89
C PRO A 577 -16.09 0.71 7.49
N MET A 578 -16.56 -0.08 8.46
CA MET A 578 -17.06 -1.41 8.16
C MET A 578 -18.38 -1.34 7.40
N GLU A 579 -19.29 -0.44 7.78
CA GLU A 579 -20.55 -0.23 7.07
C GLU A 579 -20.30 0.21 5.62
N LEU A 580 -19.35 1.13 5.41
CA LEU A 580 -18.95 1.56 4.07
C LEU A 580 -18.38 0.40 3.24
N ILE A 581 -17.57 -0.49 3.83
CA ILE A 581 -17.09 -1.70 3.16
C ILE A 581 -18.24 -2.64 2.78
N VAL A 582 -19.22 -2.86 3.68
CA VAL A 582 -20.40 -3.68 3.38
C VAL A 582 -21.16 -3.12 2.19
N LEU A 583 -21.47 -1.83 2.23
CA LEU A 583 -22.20 -1.15 1.16
C LEU A 583 -21.42 -1.20 -0.17
N SER A 584 -20.12 -0.95 -0.13
CA SER A 584 -19.25 -0.99 -1.31
C SER A 584 -19.20 -2.38 -1.94
N ASN A 585 -19.14 -3.44 -1.13
CA ASN A 585 -19.20 -4.81 -1.62
C ASN A 585 -20.57 -5.13 -2.24
N ARG A 586 -21.67 -4.71 -1.60
CA ARG A 586 -23.04 -4.88 -2.13
C ARG A 586 -23.24 -4.20 -3.49
N LEU A 587 -22.59 -3.05 -3.69
CA LEU A 587 -22.62 -2.27 -4.93
C LEU A 587 -21.52 -2.68 -5.93
N CYS A 588 -20.75 -3.73 -5.65
CA CYS A 588 -19.65 -4.22 -6.49
C CYS A 588 -18.56 -3.16 -6.79
N LEU A 589 -18.16 -2.37 -5.78
CA LEU A 589 -17.17 -1.30 -5.88
C LEU A 589 -15.81 -1.69 -5.24
N PRO A 590 -15.00 -2.58 -5.86
CA PRO A 590 -13.77 -3.10 -5.24
C PRO A 590 -12.71 -2.03 -4.98
N ARG A 591 -12.66 -0.98 -5.81
CA ARG A 591 -11.75 0.16 -5.61
C ARG A 591 -12.13 0.98 -4.38
N LEU A 592 -13.43 1.15 -4.13
CA LEU A 592 -13.91 1.83 -2.92
C LEU A 592 -13.59 1.01 -1.67
N VAL A 593 -13.79 -0.31 -1.72
CA VAL A 593 -13.37 -1.21 -0.63
C VAL A 593 -11.89 -1.03 -0.30
N ALA A 594 -11.01 -1.07 -1.30
CA ALA A 594 -9.57 -0.90 -1.09
C ALA A 594 -9.19 0.48 -0.51
N LEU A 595 -9.86 1.56 -0.94
CA LEU A 595 -9.66 2.90 -0.39
C LEU A 595 -10.10 2.97 1.07
N THR A 596 -11.22 2.35 1.43
CA THR A 596 -11.69 2.28 2.82
C THR A 596 -10.77 1.43 3.69
N GLU A 597 -10.30 0.28 3.19
CA GLU A 597 -9.29 -0.55 3.89
C GLU A 597 -8.01 0.25 4.16
N GLN A 598 -7.54 1.00 3.16
CA GLN A 598 -6.35 1.86 3.32
C GLN A 598 -6.58 2.93 4.37
N HIS A 599 -7.74 3.59 4.36
CA HIS A 599 -8.09 4.62 5.34
C HIS A 599 -8.01 4.10 6.78
N VAL A 600 -8.62 2.93 7.03
CA VAL A 600 -8.59 2.28 8.36
C VAL A 600 -7.15 1.96 8.78
N VAL A 601 -6.35 1.40 7.88
CA VAL A 601 -4.94 1.09 8.16
C VAL A 601 -4.14 2.37 8.48
N ASP A 602 -4.34 3.44 7.71
CA ASP A 602 -3.65 4.71 7.92
C ASP A 602 -4.03 5.34 9.26
N GLU A 603 -5.30 5.25 9.67
CA GLU A 603 -5.77 5.73 10.98
C GLU A 603 -5.14 4.93 12.13
N LEU A 604 -5.15 3.59 12.05
CA LEU A 604 -4.52 2.72 13.05
C LEU A 604 -3.01 2.98 13.17
N LEU A 605 -2.33 3.20 12.04
CA LEU A 605 -0.91 3.54 12.03
C LEU A 605 -0.65 4.91 12.64
N GLN A 606 -1.50 5.91 12.40
CA GLN A 606 -1.40 7.22 13.05
C GLN A 606 -1.57 7.11 14.57
N CYS A 607 -2.51 6.30 15.04
CA CYS A 607 -2.69 5.99 16.45
C CYS A 607 -1.43 5.35 17.06
N LEU A 608 -0.81 4.41 16.35
CA LEU A 608 0.43 3.76 16.78
C LEU A 608 1.59 4.77 16.91
N VAL A 609 1.72 5.71 15.97
CA VAL A 609 2.72 6.79 16.01
C VAL A 609 2.50 7.71 17.20
N LYS A 610 1.24 7.95 17.59
CA LYS A 610 0.86 8.73 18.78
C LYS A 610 1.03 7.95 20.09
N GLY A 611 1.42 6.68 20.04
CA GLY A 611 1.58 5.82 21.22
C GLY A 611 0.27 5.30 21.82
N VAL A 612 -0.84 5.37 21.06
CA VAL A 612 -2.13 4.82 21.46
C VAL A 612 -2.12 3.30 21.28
N ASP A 613 -2.67 2.57 22.25
CA ASP A 613 -2.81 1.12 22.14
C ASP A 613 -3.95 0.75 21.20
N ILE A 614 -3.62 0.10 20.08
CA ILE A 614 -4.58 -0.28 19.04
C ILE A 614 -4.97 -1.76 19.09
N ASP A 615 -4.35 -2.57 19.95
CA ASP A 615 -4.47 -4.04 19.94
C ASP A 615 -5.94 -4.51 20.02
N GLY A 616 -6.77 -3.85 20.84
CA GLY A 616 -8.19 -4.17 20.97
C GLY A 616 -9.01 -3.84 19.70
N GLN A 617 -8.73 -2.69 19.08
CA GLN A 617 -9.39 -2.29 17.82
C GLN A 617 -9.01 -3.23 16.67
N VAL A 618 -7.74 -3.64 16.60
CA VAL A 618 -7.27 -4.57 15.57
C VAL A 618 -7.95 -5.94 15.69
N LEU A 619 -8.19 -6.42 16.91
CA LEU A 619 -8.93 -7.68 17.13
C LEU A 619 -10.38 -7.57 16.65
N ALA A 620 -11.07 -6.46 16.94
CA ALA A 620 -12.42 -6.23 16.45
C ALA A 620 -12.46 -6.15 14.91
N PHE A 621 -11.54 -5.39 14.30
CA PHE A 621 -11.45 -5.30 12.85
C PHE A 621 -11.11 -6.63 12.18
N LEU A 622 -10.34 -7.52 12.82
CA LEU A 622 -9.99 -8.82 12.23
C LEU A 622 -11.25 -9.64 11.92
N GLU A 623 -12.17 -9.76 12.87
CA GLU A 623 -13.39 -10.55 12.71
C GLU A 623 -14.34 -9.91 11.68
N LEU A 624 -14.51 -8.60 11.78
CA LEU A 624 -15.37 -7.83 10.87
C LEU A 624 -14.83 -7.86 9.43
N ALA A 625 -13.52 -7.70 9.25
CA ALA A 625 -12.87 -7.77 7.95
C ALA A 625 -12.97 -9.17 7.33
N GLN A 626 -12.82 -10.23 8.13
CA GLN A 626 -13.00 -11.61 7.68
C GLN A 626 -14.45 -11.85 7.22
N PHE A 627 -15.42 -11.42 8.02
CA PHE A 627 -16.84 -11.64 7.75
C PHE A 627 -17.33 -10.86 6.51
N HIS A 628 -16.89 -9.60 6.36
CA HIS A 628 -17.30 -8.72 5.26
C HIS A 628 -16.35 -8.75 4.06
N ASN A 629 -15.45 -9.75 3.97
CA ASN A 629 -14.55 -9.94 2.83
C ASN A 629 -13.63 -8.74 2.54
N ALA A 630 -13.20 -8.02 3.58
CA ALA A 630 -12.18 -6.97 3.51
C ALA A 630 -10.78 -7.61 3.60
N LYS A 631 -10.31 -8.15 2.48
CA LYS A 631 -9.14 -9.04 2.42
C LYS A 631 -7.83 -8.37 2.85
N GLN A 632 -7.62 -7.11 2.47
CA GLN A 632 -6.36 -6.41 2.73
C GLN A 632 -6.31 -5.94 4.17
N LEU A 633 -7.43 -5.43 4.71
CA LEU A 633 -7.54 -5.08 6.12
C LEU A 633 -7.38 -6.32 7.01
N TYR A 634 -8.03 -7.44 6.65
CA TYR A 634 -7.86 -8.72 7.34
C TYR A 634 -6.40 -9.18 7.37
N ALA A 635 -5.71 -9.14 6.23
CA ALA A 635 -4.29 -9.51 6.15
C ALA A 635 -3.40 -8.59 7.01
N TRP A 636 -3.71 -7.30 7.05
CA TRP A 636 -3.00 -6.33 7.90
C TRP A 636 -3.24 -6.60 9.39
N CYS A 637 -4.48 -6.86 9.81
CA CYS A 637 -4.80 -7.20 11.20
C CYS A 637 -4.09 -8.49 11.66
N LEU A 638 -4.11 -9.54 10.82
CA LEU A 638 -3.35 -10.77 11.09
C LEU A 638 -1.86 -10.47 11.30
N HIS A 639 -1.27 -9.65 10.44
CA HIS A 639 0.13 -9.27 10.54
C HIS A 639 0.44 -8.52 11.85
N HIS A 640 -0.36 -7.53 12.24
CA HIS A 640 -0.17 -6.78 13.49
C HIS A 640 -0.26 -7.70 14.71
N ILE A 641 -1.26 -8.58 14.75
CA ILE A 641 -1.43 -9.53 15.85
C ILE A 641 -0.27 -10.52 15.90
N CYS A 642 0.14 -11.11 14.76
CA CYS A 642 1.27 -12.03 14.70
C CYS A 642 2.59 -11.39 15.12
N THR A 643 2.84 -10.14 14.72
CA THR A 643 4.09 -9.44 15.05
C THR A 643 4.15 -8.89 16.47
N ASN A 644 3.02 -8.80 17.16
CA ASN A 644 2.91 -8.39 18.56
C ASN A 644 2.29 -9.49 19.44
N TYR A 645 2.34 -10.75 18.99
CA TYR A 645 1.56 -11.87 19.52
C TYR A 645 1.64 -12.03 21.05
N ASN A 646 2.86 -11.96 21.60
CA ASN A 646 3.08 -12.11 23.04
C ASN A 646 2.44 -10.98 23.86
N SER A 647 2.40 -9.75 23.32
CA SER A 647 1.74 -8.61 23.96
C SER A 647 0.22 -8.78 23.90
N VAL A 648 -0.30 -9.05 22.69
CA VAL A 648 -1.75 -9.22 22.46
C VAL A 648 -2.31 -10.36 23.31
N CYS A 649 -1.64 -11.52 23.35
CA CYS A 649 -2.08 -12.65 24.18
C CYS A 649 -2.09 -12.36 25.68
N ARG A 650 -1.21 -11.47 26.17
CA ARG A 650 -1.20 -11.06 27.59
C ARG A 650 -2.33 -10.10 27.91
N LYS A 651 -2.64 -9.17 27.00
CA LYS A 651 -3.70 -8.17 27.18
C LYS A 651 -5.10 -8.76 26.95
N PHE A 652 -5.26 -9.59 25.91
CA PHE A 652 -6.55 -10.10 25.42
C PHE A 652 -6.59 -11.64 25.36
N PRO A 653 -6.38 -12.36 26.49
CA PRO A 653 -6.29 -13.82 26.49
C PRO A 653 -7.62 -14.52 26.19
N LYS A 654 -8.76 -13.87 26.43
CA LYS A 654 -10.09 -14.42 26.14
C LYS A 654 -10.40 -14.33 24.66
N ASP A 655 -10.22 -13.16 24.07
CA ASP A 655 -10.49 -12.91 22.66
C ASP A 655 -9.63 -13.82 21.77
N MET A 656 -8.33 -13.92 22.06
CA MET A 656 -7.41 -14.82 21.35
C MET A 656 -7.82 -16.31 21.40
N LYS A 657 -8.54 -16.75 22.44
CA LYS A 657 -9.03 -18.14 22.55
C LYS A 657 -10.34 -18.37 21.81
N VAL A 658 -11.15 -17.33 21.64
CA VAL A 658 -12.46 -17.40 20.99
C VAL A 658 -12.33 -17.27 19.46
N MET A 659 -11.23 -16.69 18.98
CA MET A 659 -10.89 -16.57 17.56
C MET A 659 -11.10 -17.87 16.77
N SER A 660 -11.45 -17.75 15.49
CA SER A 660 -11.68 -18.89 14.61
C SER A 660 -10.49 -19.86 14.56
N PRO A 661 -10.73 -21.18 14.36
CA PRO A 661 -9.64 -22.17 14.26
C PRO A 661 -8.63 -21.86 13.15
N GLU A 662 -9.08 -21.20 12.08
CA GLU A 662 -8.21 -20.73 11.00
C GLU A 662 -7.26 -19.64 11.48
N ASN A 663 -7.77 -18.63 12.18
CA ASN A 663 -6.98 -17.53 12.74
C ASN A 663 -5.98 -18.06 13.78
N GLN A 664 -6.41 -18.96 14.67
CA GLN A 664 -5.52 -19.58 15.66
C GLN A 664 -4.34 -20.31 15.01
N ARG A 665 -4.60 -21.13 13.99
CA ARG A 665 -3.53 -21.81 13.23
C ARG A 665 -2.62 -20.81 12.53
N HIS A 666 -3.17 -19.73 11.99
CA HIS A 666 -2.39 -18.66 11.38
C HIS A 666 -1.46 -18.01 12.40
N PHE A 667 -1.98 -17.65 13.58
CA PHE A 667 -1.19 -17.05 14.65
C PHE A 667 -0.04 -17.96 15.10
N GLU A 668 -0.32 -19.24 15.33
CA GLU A 668 0.71 -20.21 15.74
C GLU A 668 1.83 -20.33 14.72
N LYS A 669 1.48 -20.31 13.43
CA LYS A 669 2.42 -20.45 12.32
C LYS A 669 3.23 -19.18 12.05
N GLN A 670 2.60 -18.02 12.09
CA GLN A 670 3.17 -16.74 11.63
C GLN A 670 3.60 -15.80 12.76
N ARG A 671 3.42 -16.20 14.04
CA ARG A 671 3.83 -15.37 15.17
C ARG A 671 5.32 -15.02 15.16
N TRP A 672 5.59 -13.81 15.63
CA TRP A 672 6.94 -13.31 15.85
C TRP A 672 7.08 -12.82 17.31
N PRO A 673 8.17 -13.19 18.02
CA PRO A 673 9.21 -14.13 17.62
C PRO A 673 8.70 -15.58 17.45
N PRO A 674 9.30 -16.40 16.55
CA PRO A 674 8.89 -17.79 16.36
C PRO A 674 9.09 -18.67 17.61
N VAL A 675 8.29 -19.75 17.73
CA VAL A 675 8.36 -20.70 18.85
C VAL A 675 9.77 -21.25 19.08
N TRP A 676 10.42 -21.67 17.99
CA TRP A 676 11.75 -22.28 18.05
C TRP A 676 12.80 -21.30 18.56
N PHE A 677 12.66 -20.00 18.26
CA PHE A 677 13.57 -18.97 18.75
C PHE A 677 13.45 -18.82 20.26
N LEU A 678 12.21 -18.74 20.79
CA LEU A 678 11.97 -18.61 22.23
C LEU A 678 12.54 -19.80 23.01
N LYS A 679 12.45 -21.02 22.45
CA LYS A 679 13.05 -22.22 23.05
C LYS A 679 14.58 -22.14 23.08
N GLU A 680 15.19 -21.71 21.98
CA GLU A 680 16.65 -21.56 21.90
C GLU A 680 17.18 -20.42 22.76
N GLU A 681 16.44 -19.32 22.91
CA GLU A 681 16.77 -18.22 23.80
C GLU A 681 16.77 -18.66 25.26
N ASP A 682 15.72 -19.34 25.72
CA ASP A 682 15.66 -19.91 27.07
C ASP A 682 16.83 -20.88 27.31
N ARG A 683 17.12 -21.75 26.35
CA ARG A 683 18.27 -22.66 26.42
C ARG A 683 19.60 -21.90 26.51
N TYR A 684 19.81 -20.89 25.68
CA TYR A 684 21.04 -20.09 25.66
C TYR A 684 21.24 -19.40 27.01
N LEU A 685 20.20 -18.77 27.56
CA LEU A 685 20.24 -18.11 28.86
C LEU A 685 20.55 -19.10 30.01
N ARG A 686 19.98 -20.31 29.96
CA ARG A 686 20.32 -21.37 30.93
C ARG A 686 21.78 -21.79 30.83
N SER A 687 22.27 -22.02 29.61
CA SER A 687 23.66 -22.42 29.34
C SER A 687 24.66 -21.34 29.75
N GLN A 688 24.31 -20.07 29.55
CA GLN A 688 25.13 -18.93 29.97
C GLN A 688 25.24 -18.86 31.50
N LYS A 689 24.13 -19.04 32.23
CA LYS A 689 24.13 -19.10 33.69
C LYS A 689 24.94 -20.27 34.23
N GLU A 690 24.86 -21.44 33.58
CA GLU A 690 25.65 -22.61 33.94
C GLU A 690 27.15 -22.36 33.77
N ARG A 691 27.57 -21.80 32.63
CA ARG A 691 28.97 -21.44 32.37
C ARG A 691 29.50 -20.41 33.38
N GLN A 692 28.73 -19.38 33.70
CA GLN A 692 29.11 -18.38 34.72
C GLN A 692 29.34 -19.04 36.09
N ARG A 693 28.48 -19.99 36.48
CA ARG A 693 28.65 -20.75 37.72
C ARG A 693 29.93 -21.61 37.69
N GLU A 694 30.23 -22.28 36.59
CA GLU A 694 31.47 -23.06 36.44
C GLU A 694 32.72 -22.17 36.56
N GLU A 695 32.71 -21.01 35.91
CA GLU A 695 33.80 -20.04 35.96
C GLU A 695 34.01 -19.47 37.37
N GLU A 696 32.92 -19.18 38.09
CA GLU A 696 32.98 -18.78 39.51
C GLU A 696 33.58 -19.88 40.40
N ILE A 697 33.21 -21.15 40.18
CA ILE A 697 33.76 -22.29 40.92
C ILE A 697 35.27 -22.42 40.65
N LEU A 698 35.69 -22.35 39.39
CA LEU A 698 37.10 -22.38 39.00
C LEU A 698 37.89 -21.22 39.64
N ARG A 699 37.32 -20.01 39.63
CA ARG A 699 37.93 -18.82 40.25
C ARG A 699 38.11 -19.01 41.76
N LYS A 700 37.12 -19.59 42.45
CA LYS A 700 37.17 -19.94 43.89
C LYS A 700 38.21 -21.03 44.20
N GLN A 701 38.36 -22.03 43.32
CA GLN A 701 39.39 -23.07 43.48
C GLN A 701 40.81 -22.54 43.27
N HIS A 702 41.00 -21.64 42.30
CA HIS A 702 42.30 -20.98 42.07
C HIS A 702 42.72 -20.07 43.24
N THR A 703 41.78 -19.34 43.85
CA THR A 703 42.08 -18.52 45.04
C THR A 703 42.46 -19.37 46.26
N LYS A 704 41.84 -20.53 46.46
CA LYS A 704 42.20 -21.46 47.54
C LYS A 704 43.60 -22.09 47.37
N ARG A 705 44.01 -22.43 46.15
CA ARG A 705 45.37 -22.99 45.89
C ARG A 705 46.50 -21.98 46.10
N GLY A 706 46.25 -20.68 45.93
CA GLY A 706 47.23 -19.62 46.20
C GLY A 706 47.61 -19.46 47.67
N TRP A 707 46.75 -19.90 48.60
CA TRP A 707 46.97 -19.79 50.04
C TRP A 707 47.70 -20.99 50.65
N CYS A 708 47.85 -22.10 49.92
CA CYS A 708 48.53 -23.31 50.42
C CYS A 708 50.07 -23.26 50.33
N PHE A 709 50.66 -22.21 49.75
CA PHE A 709 52.12 -22.05 49.65
C PHE A 709 52.76 -21.28 50.82
N TRP A 710 51.97 -20.82 51.79
CA TRP A 710 52.45 -20.19 53.03
C TRP A 710 52.20 -21.08 54.25
N ARG A 711 52.86 -22.25 54.30
CA ARG A 711 53.15 -22.92 55.57
C ARG A 711 54.65 -23.15 55.64
N HIS A 712 55.30 -22.33 56.48
CA HIS A 712 56.71 -22.44 56.84
C HIS A 712 57.06 -23.85 57.36
N PRO A 713 58.28 -24.37 57.10
CA PRO A 713 58.78 -25.54 57.80
C PRO A 713 59.07 -25.17 59.25
N SER A 714 58.54 -25.99 60.16
CA SER A 714 58.83 -25.98 61.59
C SER A 714 60.32 -26.15 61.86
N SER A 715 60.95 -25.17 62.49
CA SER A 715 62.26 -25.28 63.13
C SER A 715 62.14 -26.12 64.41
N SER A 716 62.91 -27.20 64.50
CA SER A 716 63.13 -27.98 65.72
C SER A 716 63.89 -27.18 66.79
N PRO A 717 63.72 -27.48 68.09
CA PRO A 717 64.32 -26.71 69.18
C PRO A 717 65.73 -27.24 69.52
N HIS A 718 66.69 -26.36 69.84
CA HIS A 718 67.79 -26.70 70.75
C HIS A 718 68.45 -25.45 71.37
N VAL A 719 68.22 -25.32 72.69
CA VAL A 719 69.18 -25.02 73.78
C VAL A 719 70.14 -23.83 73.60
N SER A 720 69.87 -22.72 74.29
CA SER A 720 70.54 -22.26 75.54
C SER A 720 69.90 -20.96 76.00
#